data_AF-A0A821SUV7-F1
#
_entry.id   AF-A0A821SUV7-F1
#
_cell.length_a   1.000
_cell.length_b   1.000
_cell.length_c   1.000
_cell.angle_alpha   90.00
_cell.angle_beta   90.00
_cell.angle_gamma   90.00
#
_symmetry.space_group_name_H-M   'P 1'
#
loop_
_entity.id
_entity.type
_entity.pdbx_description
1 polymer ?
#
loop_
_entity_poly.entity_id
_entity_poly.type
_entity_poly.pdbx_seq_one_letter_code
_entity_poly.pdbx_strand_id
1 'polypeptide(L)'
;NLQHCCLALRDPNDRNPPLPEYRVLKSIGSSNNVQYKVGVFFRKQRLSVGIGRSIHDAEMTAAKNALEQHAQMFPLLNYQKSVLASSNHHHHHNSKRRIATTVNKNENNRQQPFSLRNVKTRGDVSSMIITSAKVTSSLQRFIYPTDTQGHLCGVDSQMDRKYLQFFDIIKCIKYVLVGARCPTPQVCVEQCPSNFYHYKLLYAQELKLITNKKNRSQQIRAQLLCEKSARSQVDNLKISIYSLVKERKICAPYSFPSTAFYGRCIPSIIVHALNLTIKQANDIIKNHGENITDDDIIPNKDVIQNSFKYFKKFLQIKRLLSYMFEDLIQSRYIILLSFLFSMIILLIYMLLLRYFVQWIIWLSLILCIIVFALAASFCFATRIRMQKYLNNNNRVPDLNEMNITLNENELDTNNTSIIIHTDVIDNEKLTFEKFDTAMILLDEFASISIIWLLLGIACCCVCVILILCICCLWERIVLASALIEEASKAISYALTSLIWPIITFILNICFVILGILVLAYYSTLGQPIYQISCNQDFGQSCHNESSHSYVISNESIKLNIRSIPKTCLDYNEGDNCNPDHFLQLNCSIDRIRCVYVSYGFVDETFENYLNTVWSHRLSQFLSQYSWLVNIFNIFIIYWLLAFTIALEEMVLVCTFASYYWEINQLNEKCCHGYCHKCLCLQGLVITLRYHLGTIAFGSSFIAIIDVIRTLIDLIKDRMEAMNLNNYGKCCVTLIKGCLNCIRCCFQFFSRYTYIMTAISGKWFCSSSLTATRLLLKNCLRIFVLDRVCAILLYIGRITITIGSCVFTAYILDKIETNINLHFSWFPILIIGTSIYISSAIFLNVYSLATSTLFFCVLYDLEISNGSQLESYIISNHLKEILHKSNDFQNTKLHIVNDRSISDKTESNF
;
A
#
# COMPACT_ATOMS: atom_id res chain seq x y z
N ASN A 1 -1.17 -4.28 55.25
CA ASN A 1 -1.99 -3.11 54.87
C ASN A 1 -2.04 -2.02 55.93
N LEU A 2 -2.46 -2.30 57.17
CA LEU A 2 -2.56 -1.27 58.22
C LEU A 2 -1.23 -0.53 58.50
N GLN A 3 -0.11 -1.24 58.68
CA GLN A 3 1.21 -0.62 58.87
C GLN A 3 1.58 0.35 57.74
N HIS A 4 1.32 -0.01 56.49
CA HIS A 4 1.64 0.83 55.33
C HIS A 4 0.77 2.09 55.27
N CYS A 5 -0.50 1.98 55.69
CA CYS A 5 -1.41 3.13 55.80
C CYS A 5 -0.99 4.06 56.95
N CYS A 6 -0.53 3.52 58.08
CA CYS A 6 0.02 4.30 59.20
C CYS A 6 1.33 5.02 58.84
N LEU A 7 2.19 4.41 58.02
CA LEU A 7 3.43 5.03 57.53
C LEU A 7 3.18 6.22 56.59
N ALA A 8 2.05 6.22 55.86
CA ALA A 8 1.67 7.32 54.98
C ALA A 8 1.19 8.57 55.74
N LEU A 9 0.89 8.46 57.04
CA LEU A 9 0.48 9.56 57.92
C LEU A 9 1.66 10.15 58.73
N ARG A 10 2.89 9.91 58.29
CA ARG A 10 4.11 10.36 58.96
C ARG A 10 4.38 11.85 58.69
N ASP A 11 4.78 12.57 59.74
CA ASP A 11 5.43 13.88 59.56
C ASP A 11 6.86 13.69 59.05
N PRO A 12 7.25 14.37 57.94
CA PRO A 12 8.54 14.16 57.28
C PRO A 12 9.75 14.48 58.16
N ASN A 13 9.57 15.20 59.27
CA ASN A 13 10.63 15.63 60.17
C ASN A 13 10.90 14.68 61.36
N ASP A 14 10.08 13.65 61.57
CA ASP A 14 10.23 12.74 62.72
C ASP A 14 11.14 11.56 62.38
N ARG A 15 12.22 11.34 63.16
CA ARG A 15 13.25 10.31 62.85
C ARG A 15 12.77 8.88 63.13
N ASN A 16 11.79 8.67 64.02
CA ASN A 16 11.26 7.35 64.38
C ASN A 16 9.72 7.36 64.31
N PRO A 17 9.11 7.00 63.16
CA PRO A 17 7.66 7.08 63.01
C PRO A 17 6.94 6.07 63.93
N PRO A 18 5.83 6.46 64.57
CA PRO A 18 5.06 5.56 65.41
C PRO A 18 4.44 4.45 64.53
N LEU A 19 4.75 3.19 64.83
CA LEU A 19 4.11 2.03 64.22
C LEU A 19 2.86 1.62 65.02
N PRO A 20 1.85 0.97 64.40
CA PRO A 20 0.71 0.45 65.14
C PRO A 20 1.16 -0.68 66.08
N GLU A 21 0.84 -0.54 67.36
CA GLU A 21 1.13 -1.51 68.41
C GLU A 21 -0.08 -2.44 68.64
N TYR A 22 0.18 -3.75 68.73
CA TYR A 22 -0.83 -4.75 69.07
C TYR A 22 -0.66 -5.17 70.52
N ARG A 23 -1.74 -5.17 71.31
CA ARG A 23 -1.72 -5.59 72.71
C ARG A 23 -2.83 -6.60 72.98
N VAL A 24 -2.48 -7.73 73.58
CA VAL A 24 -3.46 -8.71 74.05
C VAL A 24 -4.20 -8.11 75.24
N LEU A 25 -5.51 -7.92 75.11
CA LEU A 25 -6.34 -7.30 76.14
C LEU A 25 -6.87 -8.34 77.13
N LYS A 26 -7.29 -9.52 76.61
CA LYS A 26 -7.85 -10.60 77.42
C LYS A 26 -7.81 -11.93 76.66
N SER A 27 -7.52 -13.03 77.35
CA SER A 27 -7.82 -14.39 76.88
C SER A 27 -9.13 -14.89 77.51
N ILE A 28 -10.00 -15.49 76.71
CA ILE A 28 -11.35 -15.91 77.11
C ILE A 28 -11.55 -17.36 76.66
N GLY A 29 -11.84 -18.28 77.58
CA GLY A 29 -12.19 -19.67 77.25
C GLY A 29 -11.48 -20.72 78.11
N SER A 30 -11.97 -21.96 78.05
CA SER A 30 -11.32 -23.15 78.63
C SER A 30 -10.14 -23.61 77.77
N SER A 31 -9.26 -24.46 78.30
CA SER A 31 -7.99 -24.88 77.67
C SER A 31 -8.11 -25.34 76.21
N ASN A 32 -9.26 -25.88 75.81
CA ASN A 32 -9.51 -26.39 74.45
C ASN A 32 -10.20 -25.40 73.51
N ASN A 33 -10.63 -24.23 73.99
CA ASN A 33 -11.35 -23.24 73.17
C ASN A 33 -11.03 -21.79 73.60
N VAL A 34 -9.74 -21.50 73.78
CA VAL A 34 -9.25 -20.17 74.14
C VAL A 34 -9.38 -19.23 72.94
N GLN A 35 -10.00 -18.08 73.17
CA GLN A 35 -10.05 -16.96 72.24
C GLN A 35 -9.25 -15.78 72.80
N TYR A 36 -8.46 -15.16 71.95
CA TYR A 36 -7.64 -14.00 72.29
C TYR A 36 -8.34 -12.75 71.79
N LYS A 37 -8.48 -11.76 72.68
CA LYS A 37 -8.96 -10.42 72.36
C LYS A 37 -7.78 -9.48 72.28
N VAL A 38 -7.49 -8.94 71.10
CA VAL A 38 -6.31 -8.11 70.83
C VAL A 38 -6.76 -6.73 70.36
N GLY A 39 -6.17 -5.67 70.93
CA GLY A 39 -6.39 -4.28 70.54
C GLY A 39 -5.24 -3.73 69.72
N VAL A 40 -5.55 -2.92 68.70
CA VAL A 40 -4.59 -2.13 67.93
C VAL A 40 -4.56 -0.71 68.46
N PHE A 41 -3.36 -0.18 68.67
CA PHE A 41 -3.10 1.17 69.12
C PHE A 41 -2.21 1.91 68.13
N PHE A 42 -2.53 3.17 67.86
CA PHE A 42 -1.69 4.07 67.06
C PHE A 42 -1.66 5.43 67.75
N ARG A 43 -0.45 6.00 67.95
CA ARG A 43 -0.24 7.24 68.72
C ARG A 43 -0.93 7.23 70.11
N LYS A 44 -0.82 6.10 70.84
CA LYS A 44 -1.46 5.85 72.15
C LYS A 44 -3.00 5.83 72.14
N GLN A 45 -3.65 5.96 70.98
CA GLN A 45 -5.10 5.82 70.84
C GLN A 45 -5.45 4.41 70.35
N ARG A 46 -6.47 3.78 70.96
CA ARG A 46 -6.97 2.47 70.51
C ARG A 46 -7.83 2.66 69.26
N LEU A 47 -7.40 2.08 68.14
CA LEU A 47 -8.14 2.16 66.87
C LEU A 47 -9.26 1.12 66.81
N SER A 48 -8.98 -0.12 67.22
CA SER A 48 -9.96 -1.20 67.14
C SER A 48 -9.59 -2.37 68.05
N VAL A 49 -10.49 -3.36 68.12
CA VAL A 49 -10.26 -4.64 68.79
C VAL A 49 -10.69 -5.77 67.88
N GLY A 50 -9.93 -6.86 67.88
CA GLY A 50 -10.23 -8.12 67.20
C GLY A 50 -10.25 -9.30 68.17
N ILE A 51 -11.00 -10.34 67.81
CA ILE A 51 -11.09 -11.59 68.56
C ILE A 51 -10.75 -12.72 67.59
N GLY A 52 -9.91 -13.66 68.01
CA GLY A 52 -9.49 -14.80 67.19
C GLY A 52 -9.11 -16.01 68.02
N ARG A 53 -9.00 -17.18 67.37
CA ARG A 53 -8.64 -18.44 68.04
C ARG A 53 -7.14 -18.52 68.36
N SER A 54 -6.33 -17.71 67.71
CA SER A 54 -4.92 -17.47 68.02
C SER A 54 -4.67 -15.97 68.15
N ILE A 55 -3.56 -15.59 68.79
CA ILE A 55 -3.16 -14.18 68.91
C ILE A 55 -3.02 -13.56 67.53
N HIS A 56 -2.40 -14.27 66.58
CA HIS A 56 -2.22 -13.79 65.21
C HIS A 56 -3.56 -13.57 64.47
N ASP A 57 -4.52 -14.49 64.65
CA ASP A 57 -5.86 -14.37 64.06
C ASP A 57 -6.63 -13.19 64.67
N ALA A 58 -6.48 -12.97 65.98
CA ALA A 58 -7.04 -11.82 66.67
C ALA A 58 -6.40 -10.49 66.23
N GLU A 59 -5.09 -10.46 65.97
CA GLU A 59 -4.35 -9.33 65.42
C GLU A 59 -4.81 -8.98 64.01
N MET A 60 -4.94 -9.98 63.12
CA MET A 60 -5.46 -9.78 61.76
C MET A 60 -6.88 -9.22 61.79
N THR A 61 -7.73 -9.75 62.67
CA THR A 61 -9.10 -9.27 62.86
C THR A 61 -9.14 -7.83 63.40
N ALA A 62 -8.26 -7.50 64.36
CA ALA A 62 -8.13 -6.15 64.88
C ALA A 62 -7.68 -5.18 63.77
N ALA A 63 -6.66 -5.54 63.00
CA ALA A 63 -6.16 -4.72 61.90
C ALA A 63 -7.22 -4.46 60.83
N LYS A 64 -8.03 -5.48 60.49
CA LYS A 64 -9.15 -5.34 59.57
C LYS A 64 -10.20 -4.36 60.10
N ASN A 65 -10.63 -4.53 61.35
CA ASN A 65 -11.60 -3.64 61.98
C ASN A 65 -11.09 -2.19 62.05
N ALA A 66 -9.79 -1.97 62.29
CA ALA A 66 -9.19 -0.64 62.29
C ALA A 66 -9.28 0.04 60.93
N LEU A 67 -9.03 -0.70 59.83
CA LEU A 67 -9.10 -0.17 58.47
C LEU A 67 -10.54 0.13 58.03
N GLU A 68 -11.52 -0.61 58.54
CA GLU A 68 -12.94 -0.40 58.23
C GLU A 68 -13.53 0.76 59.04
N GLN A 69 -13.27 0.82 60.34
CA GLN A 69 -13.81 1.85 61.23
C GLN A 69 -13.15 3.22 61.03
N HIS A 70 -11.88 3.25 60.63
CA HIS A 70 -11.13 4.48 60.36
C HIS A 70 -10.81 4.67 58.87
N ALA A 71 -11.65 4.19 57.96
CA ALA A 71 -11.44 4.30 56.50
C ALA A 71 -11.24 5.75 56.03
N GLN A 72 -11.89 6.72 56.69
CA GLN A 72 -11.74 8.17 56.39
C GLN A 72 -10.34 8.71 56.75
N MET A 73 -9.62 8.07 57.67
CA MET A 73 -8.26 8.45 58.07
C MET A 73 -7.19 7.96 57.06
N PHE A 74 -7.54 7.03 56.16
CA PHE A 74 -6.60 6.37 55.25
C PHE A 74 -7.05 6.47 53.78
N PRO A 75 -6.90 7.64 53.12
CA PRO A 75 -7.36 7.84 51.73
C PRO A 75 -6.65 6.90 50.72
N LEU A 76 -5.41 6.47 51.02
CA LEU A 76 -4.65 5.51 50.20
C LEU A 76 -5.28 4.10 50.15
N LEU A 77 -6.18 3.78 51.09
CA LEU A 77 -6.82 2.47 51.20
C LEU A 77 -7.76 2.18 50.03
N ASN A 78 -8.45 3.20 49.50
CA ASN A 78 -9.37 3.06 48.37
C ASN A 78 -8.60 2.76 47.07
N TYR A 79 -7.43 3.37 46.90
CA TYR A 79 -6.51 3.08 45.79
C TYR A 79 -5.96 1.65 45.87
N GLN A 80 -5.53 1.18 47.05
CA GLN A 80 -5.05 -0.20 47.19
C GLN A 80 -6.17 -1.24 47.00
N LYS A 81 -7.40 -0.95 47.45
CA LYS A 81 -8.57 -1.81 47.23
C LYS A 81 -8.95 -1.92 45.76
N SER A 82 -8.84 -0.85 44.96
CA SER A 82 -9.16 -0.89 43.52
C SER A 82 -8.11 -1.66 42.71
N VAL A 83 -6.84 -1.58 43.11
CA VAL A 83 -5.75 -2.38 42.53
C VAL A 83 -5.91 -3.87 42.86
N LEU A 84 -6.25 -4.22 44.11
CA LEU A 84 -6.48 -5.60 44.53
C LEU A 84 -7.78 -6.20 43.95
N ALA A 85 -8.84 -5.41 43.79
CA ALA A 85 -10.06 -5.84 43.11
C ALA A 85 -9.82 -6.16 41.63
N SER A 86 -8.95 -5.38 40.95
CA SER A 86 -8.49 -5.69 39.58
C SER A 86 -7.65 -6.98 39.51
N SER A 87 -6.87 -7.29 40.55
CA SER A 87 -6.10 -8.54 40.64
C SER A 87 -6.98 -9.78 40.88
N ASN A 88 -8.02 -9.67 41.72
CA ASN A 88 -8.89 -10.80 42.08
C ASN A 88 -9.83 -11.25 40.95
N HIS A 89 -10.10 -10.42 39.94
CA HIS A 89 -10.84 -10.84 38.75
C HIS A 89 -10.08 -11.89 37.91
N HIS A 90 -8.76 -11.95 37.99
CA HIS A 90 -7.95 -12.97 37.32
C HIS A 90 -7.98 -14.35 38.02
N HIS A 91 -8.20 -14.40 39.33
CA HIS A 91 -8.23 -15.67 40.06
C HIS A 91 -9.59 -16.39 39.99
N HIS A 92 -10.70 -15.64 39.85
CA HIS A 92 -12.03 -16.25 39.81
C HIS A 92 -12.32 -17.04 38.52
N HIS A 93 -11.61 -16.75 37.42
CA HIS A 93 -11.72 -17.52 36.17
C HIS A 93 -10.87 -18.81 36.14
N ASN A 94 -9.81 -18.89 36.97
CA ASN A 94 -8.96 -20.08 37.08
C ASN A 94 -9.41 -21.07 38.17
N SER A 95 -10.21 -20.62 39.15
CA SER A 95 -10.77 -21.48 40.21
C SER A 95 -11.95 -22.34 39.72
N LYS A 96 -12.77 -21.85 38.77
CA LYS A 96 -13.91 -22.61 38.21
C LYS A 96 -13.54 -23.73 37.24
N ARG A 97 -12.27 -23.88 36.85
CA ARG A 97 -11.78 -25.01 36.02
C ARG A 97 -11.08 -26.12 36.81
N ARG A 98 -10.93 -26.00 38.13
CA ARG A 98 -10.24 -27.00 38.97
C ARG A 98 -11.13 -27.73 39.98
N ILE A 99 -12.44 -27.52 39.95
CA ILE A 99 -13.42 -28.23 40.81
C ILE A 99 -14.53 -28.81 39.92
N ALA A 100 -14.16 -29.74 39.04
CA ALA A 100 -15.07 -30.75 38.52
C ALA A 100 -14.20 -31.90 38.02
N THR A 101 -14.60 -33.12 38.39
CA THR A 101 -14.10 -34.42 37.96
C THR A 101 -12.77 -34.90 38.53
N THR A 102 -12.82 -35.32 39.79
CA THR A 102 -12.12 -36.53 40.25
C THR A 102 -13.18 -37.61 40.49
N VAL A 103 -12.90 -38.83 39.99
CA VAL A 103 -13.43 -40.15 40.38
C VAL A 103 -14.01 -40.98 39.22
N ASN A 104 -13.32 -42.11 39.01
CA ASN A 104 -13.59 -43.36 38.30
C ASN A 104 -13.59 -43.38 36.77
N LYS A 105 -13.10 -44.41 36.08
CA LYS A 105 -12.09 -45.50 36.21
C LYS A 105 -12.44 -46.43 35.03
N ASN A 106 -11.42 -47.04 34.39
CA ASN A 106 -11.50 -48.12 33.39
C ASN A 106 -11.86 -47.60 31.97
N GLU A 107 -11.18 -47.92 30.87
CA GLU A 107 -10.33 -49.07 30.53
C GLU A 107 -9.44 -48.73 29.31
N ASN A 108 -8.19 -49.24 29.33
CA ASN A 108 -7.40 -49.79 28.22
C ASN A 108 -7.35 -49.07 26.85
N ASN A 109 -6.25 -48.37 26.56
CA ASN A 109 -5.12 -48.97 25.82
C ASN A 109 -3.93 -48.02 25.64
N ARG A 110 -2.75 -48.64 25.74
CA ARG A 110 -1.35 -48.17 25.64
C ARG A 110 -1.14 -47.27 24.40
N GLN A 111 -0.24 -46.27 24.40
CA GLN A 111 1.21 -46.40 24.63
C GLN A 111 1.85 -45.12 25.20
N GLN A 112 2.86 -45.32 26.04
CA GLN A 112 3.71 -44.33 26.69
C GLN A 112 4.77 -43.72 25.75
N PRO A 113 5.38 -42.57 26.13
CA PRO A 113 6.25 -41.74 25.29
C PRO A 113 7.72 -42.13 25.37
N PHE A 114 8.51 -41.86 24.32
CA PHE A 114 9.97 -41.94 24.35
C PHE A 114 10.60 -40.57 24.07
N SER A 115 11.67 -40.27 24.82
CA SER A 115 12.31 -38.97 25.03
C SER A 115 13.01 -38.39 23.81
N LEU A 116 12.90 -37.06 23.62
CA LEU A 116 13.76 -36.26 22.75
C LEU A 116 15.01 -35.81 23.53
N ARG A 117 16.17 -36.38 23.20
CA ARG A 117 17.48 -35.76 23.48
C ARG A 117 18.38 -35.95 22.25
N ASN A 118 19.00 -34.84 21.86
CA ASN A 118 20.08 -34.68 20.86
C ASN A 118 19.67 -34.66 19.38
N VAL A 119 19.36 -33.47 18.85
CA VAL A 119 19.72 -33.13 17.46
C VAL A 119 20.64 -31.92 17.50
N LYS A 120 21.86 -32.15 17.03
CA LYS A 120 23.01 -31.25 17.04
C LYS A 120 22.83 -30.22 15.92
N THR A 121 22.97 -28.96 16.30
CA THR A 121 23.02 -27.75 15.47
C THR A 121 24.12 -27.82 14.41
N ARG A 122 23.77 -28.13 13.15
CA ARG A 122 24.64 -27.86 11.98
C ARG A 122 23.90 -27.82 10.63
N GLY A 123 22.58 -27.59 10.62
CA GLY A 123 21.76 -27.58 9.40
C GLY A 123 21.39 -26.18 8.86
N ASP A 124 21.41 -25.15 9.70
CA ASP A 124 20.78 -23.86 9.36
C ASP A 124 21.66 -22.93 8.52
N VAL A 125 22.95 -23.23 8.35
CA VAL A 125 23.85 -22.46 7.46
C VAL A 125 23.74 -22.95 6.01
N SER A 126 23.42 -24.24 5.78
CA SER A 126 23.22 -24.78 4.43
C SER A 126 21.90 -24.30 3.80
N SER A 127 20.84 -24.09 4.58
CA SER A 127 19.56 -23.58 4.03
C SER A 127 19.65 -22.13 3.54
N MET A 128 20.53 -21.31 4.14
CA MET A 128 20.84 -19.94 3.69
C MET A 128 21.76 -19.91 2.46
N ILE A 129 22.70 -20.85 2.31
CA ILE A 129 23.59 -20.94 1.14
C ILE A 129 22.84 -21.55 -0.06
N ILE A 130 21.89 -22.45 0.17
CA ILE A 130 21.06 -23.05 -0.89
C ILE A 130 19.99 -22.06 -1.40
N THR A 131 19.50 -21.16 -0.56
CA THR A 131 18.57 -20.09 -1.00
C THR A 131 19.29 -19.04 -1.85
N SER A 132 20.51 -18.63 -1.50
CA SER A 132 21.27 -17.67 -2.32
C SER A 132 21.72 -18.24 -3.68
N ALA A 133 22.09 -19.52 -3.75
CA ALA A 133 22.42 -20.21 -5.00
C ALA A 133 21.21 -20.56 -5.90
N LYS A 134 19.97 -20.53 -5.37
CA LYS A 134 18.73 -20.70 -6.15
C LYS A 134 18.08 -19.38 -6.54
N VAL A 135 18.34 -18.29 -5.81
CA VAL A 135 17.99 -16.93 -6.23
C VAL A 135 18.77 -16.53 -7.49
N THR A 136 20.01 -16.99 -7.66
CA THR A 136 20.81 -16.74 -8.88
C THR A 136 20.25 -17.42 -10.13
N SER A 137 19.70 -18.65 -10.03
CA SER A 137 19.04 -19.30 -11.18
C SER A 137 17.69 -18.65 -11.53
N SER A 138 16.95 -18.14 -10.54
CA SER A 138 15.74 -17.34 -10.77
C SER A 138 16.04 -15.96 -11.35
N LEU A 139 17.17 -15.33 -10.98
CA LEU A 139 17.60 -14.05 -11.53
C LEU A 139 18.05 -14.18 -12.99
N GLN A 140 18.73 -15.29 -13.34
CA GLN A 140 19.09 -15.59 -14.73
C GLN A 140 17.84 -15.74 -15.61
N ARG A 141 16.75 -16.36 -15.13
CA ARG A 141 15.46 -16.42 -15.84
C ARG A 141 14.73 -15.09 -15.99
N PHE A 142 15.08 -14.08 -15.19
CA PHE A 142 14.58 -12.70 -15.35
C PHE A 142 15.39 -11.91 -16.39
N ILE A 143 16.69 -12.17 -16.48
CA ILE A 143 17.63 -11.48 -17.37
C ILE A 143 17.60 -12.08 -18.79
N TYR A 144 17.52 -13.41 -18.91
CA TYR A 144 17.56 -14.14 -20.17
C TYR A 144 16.17 -14.60 -20.61
N PRO A 145 15.84 -14.50 -21.90
CA PRO A 145 14.54 -14.95 -22.41
C PRO A 145 14.41 -16.47 -22.37
N THR A 146 13.19 -16.94 -22.09
CA THR A 146 12.85 -18.37 -22.01
C THR A 146 11.93 -18.78 -23.16
N ASP A 147 12.16 -19.95 -23.75
CA ASP A 147 11.29 -20.54 -24.77
C ASP A 147 9.96 -21.08 -24.17
N THR A 148 9.08 -21.59 -25.03
CA THR A 148 7.78 -22.16 -24.58
C THR A 148 7.95 -23.37 -23.65
N GLN A 149 9.05 -24.10 -23.85
CA GLN A 149 9.36 -25.36 -23.17
C GLN A 149 10.11 -25.12 -21.84
N GLY A 150 10.51 -23.88 -21.54
CA GLY A 150 11.14 -23.50 -20.27
C GLY A 150 12.66 -23.39 -20.33
N HIS A 151 13.30 -23.51 -21.50
CA HIS A 151 14.75 -23.39 -21.67
C HIS A 151 15.19 -21.93 -21.83
N LEU A 152 16.34 -21.60 -21.23
CA LEU A 152 17.01 -20.30 -21.33
C LEU A 152 17.80 -20.19 -22.64
N CYS A 153 17.45 -19.20 -23.48
CA CYS A 153 18.22 -18.95 -24.70
C CYS A 153 19.63 -18.44 -24.36
N GLY A 154 20.66 -19.13 -24.87
CA GLY A 154 22.07 -18.74 -24.70
C GLY A 154 22.71 -19.08 -23.34
N VAL A 155 22.04 -19.85 -22.46
CA VAL A 155 22.58 -20.24 -21.14
C VAL A 155 22.51 -21.74 -20.88
N ASP A 156 21.37 -22.40 -21.17
CA ASP A 156 21.24 -23.85 -21.02
C ASP A 156 22.08 -24.60 -22.08
N SER A 157 21.87 -25.91 -22.29
CA SER A 157 22.56 -26.76 -23.29
C SER A 157 22.40 -26.32 -24.77
N GLN A 158 22.04 -25.06 -25.01
CA GLN A 158 21.76 -24.36 -26.26
C GLN A 158 22.61 -23.06 -26.37
N MET A 159 23.90 -23.10 -26.05
CA MET A 159 24.80 -21.92 -26.11
C MET A 159 24.83 -21.23 -27.50
N ASP A 160 24.57 -21.97 -28.56
CA ASP A 160 24.56 -21.44 -29.94
C ASP A 160 23.29 -20.64 -30.26
N ARG A 161 22.18 -20.86 -29.52
CA ARG A 161 20.86 -20.25 -29.77
C ARG A 161 20.57 -19.13 -28.79
N LYS A 162 21.06 -17.94 -29.10
CA LYS A 162 21.08 -16.78 -28.19
C LYS A 162 19.82 -15.92 -28.22
N TYR A 163 19.01 -16.01 -29.28
CA TYR A 163 17.89 -15.09 -29.49
C TYR A 163 16.53 -15.78 -29.41
N LEU A 164 15.54 -15.14 -28.79
CA LEU A 164 14.18 -15.64 -28.72
C LEU A 164 13.33 -15.13 -29.90
N GLN A 165 12.71 -16.05 -30.63
CA GLN A 165 11.81 -15.78 -31.75
C GLN A 165 10.37 -16.15 -31.41
N PHE A 166 9.42 -15.30 -31.76
CA PHE A 166 7.98 -15.54 -31.58
C PHE A 166 7.37 -16.13 -32.85
N PHE A 167 6.43 -17.07 -32.70
CA PHE A 167 5.66 -17.61 -33.84
C PHE A 167 4.69 -16.57 -34.41
N ASP A 168 4.10 -15.73 -33.55
CA ASP A 168 3.23 -14.64 -33.96
C ASP A 168 3.48 -13.44 -33.03
N ILE A 169 4.46 -12.61 -33.42
CA ILE A 169 4.84 -11.43 -32.64
C ILE A 169 3.69 -10.40 -32.57
N ILE A 170 2.82 -10.34 -33.58
CA ILE A 170 1.72 -9.37 -33.66
C ILE A 170 0.70 -9.63 -32.56
N LYS A 171 0.31 -10.89 -32.34
CA LYS A 171 -0.55 -11.27 -31.20
C LYS A 171 0.13 -11.13 -29.84
N CYS A 172 1.45 -11.30 -29.81
CA CYS A 172 2.24 -11.28 -28.58
C CYS A 172 2.55 -9.85 -28.08
N ILE A 173 2.66 -8.85 -28.95
CA ILE A 173 3.02 -7.45 -28.58
C ILE A 173 2.19 -6.90 -27.42
N LYS A 174 0.87 -7.15 -27.38
CA LYS A 174 -0.03 -6.72 -26.28
C LYS A 174 0.40 -7.27 -24.91
N TYR A 175 0.88 -8.51 -24.87
CA TYR A 175 1.25 -9.22 -23.64
C TYR A 175 2.66 -8.88 -23.19
N VAL A 176 3.60 -8.70 -24.14
CA VAL A 176 4.97 -8.25 -23.88
C VAL A 176 5.00 -6.89 -23.17
N LEU A 177 4.07 -5.99 -23.49
CA LEU A 177 3.92 -4.67 -22.86
C LEU A 177 3.52 -4.72 -21.38
N VAL A 178 2.80 -5.77 -20.96
CA VAL A 178 2.21 -5.92 -19.61
C VAL A 178 2.99 -6.93 -18.77
N GLY A 179 4.06 -7.53 -19.30
CA GLY A 179 4.82 -8.59 -18.61
C GLY A 179 4.06 -9.92 -18.50
N ALA A 180 2.99 -10.09 -19.26
CA ALA A 180 2.22 -11.33 -19.30
C ALA A 180 2.86 -12.35 -20.27
N ARG A 181 2.71 -13.65 -19.98
CA ARG A 181 3.20 -14.73 -20.85
C ARG A 181 2.43 -14.69 -22.17
N CYS A 182 3.14 -14.62 -23.30
CA CYS A 182 2.49 -14.56 -24.60
C CYS A 182 1.74 -15.86 -24.91
N PRO A 183 0.55 -15.78 -25.54
CA PRO A 183 -0.26 -16.95 -25.89
C PRO A 183 0.29 -17.71 -27.11
N THR A 184 1.37 -17.22 -27.71
CA THR A 184 1.99 -17.78 -28.92
C THR A 184 3.27 -18.51 -28.57
N PRO A 185 3.57 -19.67 -29.21
CA PRO A 185 4.84 -20.35 -29.01
C PRO A 185 6.06 -19.46 -29.36
N GLN A 186 7.14 -19.72 -28.65
CA GLN A 186 8.43 -19.04 -28.67
C GLN A 186 9.54 -20.08 -28.74
N VAL A 187 10.56 -19.81 -29.55
CA VAL A 187 11.69 -20.72 -29.79
C VAL A 187 13.01 -19.96 -29.78
N CYS A 188 14.07 -20.56 -29.24
CA CYS A 188 15.42 -20.00 -29.31
C CYS A 188 16.04 -20.28 -30.70
N VAL A 189 16.65 -19.25 -31.29
CA VAL A 189 17.31 -19.26 -32.60
C VAL A 189 18.74 -18.73 -32.49
N GLU A 190 19.62 -19.20 -33.37
CA GLU A 190 21.04 -18.80 -33.42
C GLU A 190 21.21 -17.40 -33.98
N GLN A 191 20.47 -17.11 -35.06
CA GLN A 191 20.41 -15.80 -35.70
C GLN A 191 18.96 -15.45 -36.01
N CYS A 192 18.64 -14.16 -35.94
CA CYS A 192 17.31 -13.69 -36.29
C CYS A 192 17.05 -13.86 -37.79
N PRO A 193 15.80 -14.21 -38.19
CA PRO A 193 15.47 -14.43 -39.60
C PRO A 193 15.69 -13.17 -40.43
N SER A 194 16.42 -13.30 -41.52
CA SER A 194 16.73 -12.22 -42.47
C SER A 194 15.69 -12.08 -43.57
N ASN A 195 14.93 -13.14 -43.87
CA ASN A 195 13.96 -13.19 -44.96
C ASN A 195 12.53 -13.34 -44.45
N PHE A 196 11.60 -12.80 -45.22
CA PHE A 196 10.17 -13.05 -45.03
C PHE A 196 9.77 -14.38 -45.67
N TYR A 197 9.05 -15.22 -44.95
CA TYR A 197 8.34 -16.35 -45.53
C TYR A 197 6.93 -16.44 -44.97
N HIS A 198 6.03 -17.03 -45.76
CA HIS A 198 4.69 -17.41 -45.33
C HIS A 198 4.43 -18.87 -45.71
N TYR A 199 3.89 -19.67 -44.78
CA TYR A 199 3.77 -21.11 -44.98
C TYR A 199 2.94 -21.50 -46.21
N LYS A 200 1.90 -20.73 -46.58
CA LYS A 200 1.11 -20.97 -47.80
C LYS A 200 1.96 -20.85 -49.07
N LEU A 201 2.92 -19.91 -49.11
CA LEU A 201 3.82 -19.73 -50.24
C LEU A 201 4.81 -20.89 -50.34
N LEU A 202 5.39 -21.29 -49.20
CA LEU A 202 6.30 -22.43 -49.14
C LEU A 202 5.57 -23.74 -49.50
N TYR A 203 4.33 -23.90 -49.06
CA TYR A 203 3.49 -25.03 -49.42
C TYR A 203 3.17 -25.05 -50.92
N ALA A 204 2.82 -23.91 -51.52
CA ALA A 204 2.60 -23.80 -52.96
C ALA A 204 3.89 -24.06 -53.78
N GLN A 205 5.05 -23.63 -53.29
CA GLN A 205 6.35 -23.94 -53.90
C GLN A 205 6.69 -25.43 -53.79
N GLU A 206 6.41 -26.06 -52.64
CA GLU A 206 6.63 -27.49 -52.44
C GLU A 206 5.71 -28.32 -53.35
N LEU A 207 4.44 -27.94 -53.50
CA LEU A 207 3.48 -28.57 -54.41
C LEU A 207 3.95 -28.53 -55.87
N LYS A 208 4.57 -27.43 -56.32
CA LYS A 208 5.12 -27.29 -57.67
C LYS A 208 6.35 -28.16 -57.94
N LEU A 209 6.97 -28.74 -56.90
CA LEU A 209 8.21 -29.53 -56.99
C LEU A 209 7.99 -31.05 -56.85
N ILE A 210 6.74 -31.50 -56.75
CA ILE A 210 6.38 -32.91 -56.49
C ILE A 210 6.85 -33.87 -57.61
N THR A 211 7.21 -33.36 -58.79
CA THR A 211 7.93 -34.16 -59.80
C THR A 211 9.44 -34.23 -59.50
N ASN A 212 9.80 -35.20 -58.66
CA ASN A 212 11.12 -35.84 -58.56
C ASN A 212 12.34 -34.98 -58.09
N LYS A 213 12.19 -34.08 -57.10
CA LYS A 213 13.31 -33.35 -56.48
C LYS A 213 13.27 -33.33 -54.94
N LYS A 214 13.54 -34.47 -54.30
CA LYS A 214 13.58 -34.66 -52.82
C LYS A 214 14.45 -33.61 -52.10
N ASN A 215 15.64 -33.31 -52.63
CA ASN A 215 16.58 -32.36 -52.04
C ASN A 215 16.05 -30.91 -52.04
N ARG A 216 15.23 -30.54 -53.03
CA ARG A 216 14.71 -29.17 -53.16
C ARG A 216 13.51 -28.92 -52.24
N SER A 217 12.69 -29.94 -52.01
CA SER A 217 11.63 -29.89 -50.98
C SER A 217 12.22 -29.78 -49.57
N GLN A 218 13.31 -30.49 -49.28
CA GLN A 218 14.03 -30.37 -48.00
C GLN A 218 14.63 -28.97 -47.79
N GLN A 219 15.16 -28.33 -48.83
CA GLN A 219 15.63 -26.94 -48.78
C GLN A 219 14.51 -25.94 -48.47
N ILE A 220 13.30 -26.16 -48.98
CA ILE A 220 12.13 -25.31 -48.69
C ILE A 220 11.71 -25.46 -47.22
N ARG A 221 11.67 -26.70 -46.71
CA ARG A 221 11.32 -26.96 -45.31
C ARG A 221 12.36 -26.47 -44.32
N ALA A 222 13.63 -26.39 -44.71
CA ALA A 222 14.68 -25.82 -43.87
C ALA A 222 14.47 -24.33 -43.53
N GLN A 223 13.61 -23.62 -44.28
CA GLN A 223 13.25 -22.22 -44.00
C GLN A 223 12.18 -22.08 -42.91
N LEU A 224 11.47 -23.15 -42.55
CA LEU A 224 10.44 -23.12 -41.51
C LEU A 224 11.07 -23.01 -40.11
N LEU A 225 10.51 -22.11 -39.31
CA LEU A 225 10.86 -21.96 -37.90
C LEU A 225 9.94 -22.86 -37.08
N CYS A 226 10.47 -23.95 -36.54
CA CYS A 226 9.71 -24.94 -35.79
C CYS A 226 10.35 -25.25 -34.44
N GLU A 227 9.59 -25.87 -33.54
CA GLU A 227 10.13 -26.38 -32.28
C GLU A 227 11.18 -27.48 -32.52
N LYS A 228 12.17 -27.58 -31.62
CA LYS A 228 13.29 -28.53 -31.75
C LYS A 228 12.84 -29.99 -31.74
N SER A 229 11.86 -30.31 -30.89
CA SER A 229 11.24 -31.65 -30.77
C SER A 229 10.57 -32.13 -32.06
N ALA A 230 10.24 -31.22 -32.99
CA ALA A 230 9.55 -31.55 -34.23
C ALA A 230 10.46 -31.74 -35.43
N ARG A 231 11.79 -31.71 -35.28
CA ARG A 231 12.69 -31.78 -36.44
C ARG A 231 12.50 -33.05 -37.27
N SER A 232 12.30 -34.20 -36.62
CA SER A 232 11.98 -35.48 -37.27
C SER A 232 10.67 -35.44 -38.07
N GLN A 233 9.68 -34.66 -37.62
CA GLN A 233 8.39 -34.49 -38.29
C GLN A 233 8.50 -33.55 -39.50
N VAL A 234 9.32 -32.50 -39.40
CA VAL A 234 9.56 -31.54 -40.49
C VAL A 234 10.26 -32.22 -41.67
N ASP A 235 11.22 -33.11 -41.41
CA ASP A 235 11.97 -33.81 -42.47
C ASP A 235 11.15 -34.94 -43.16
N ASN A 236 9.99 -35.31 -42.60
CA ASN A 236 9.09 -36.32 -43.17
C ASN A 236 8.21 -35.76 -44.28
N LEU A 237 8.57 -36.04 -45.53
CA LEU A 237 7.86 -35.57 -46.73
C LEU A 237 6.41 -36.09 -46.87
N LYS A 238 5.99 -37.09 -46.09
CA LYS A 238 4.59 -37.55 -46.06
C LYS A 238 3.66 -36.56 -45.34
N ILE A 239 4.20 -35.67 -44.52
CA ILE A 239 3.46 -34.65 -43.77
C ILE A 239 3.53 -33.34 -44.56
N SER A 240 2.40 -32.69 -44.82
CA SER A 240 2.36 -31.43 -45.57
C SER A 240 2.77 -30.23 -44.72
N ILE A 241 3.39 -29.20 -45.33
CA ILE A 241 3.69 -27.93 -44.64
C ILE A 241 2.42 -27.31 -44.02
N TYR A 242 1.28 -27.44 -44.68
CA TYR A 242 -0.01 -26.97 -44.17
C TYR A 242 -0.37 -27.63 -42.82
N SER A 243 -0.23 -28.95 -42.71
CA SER A 243 -0.52 -29.69 -41.47
C SER A 243 0.44 -29.36 -40.32
N LEU A 244 1.73 -29.12 -40.62
CA LEU A 244 2.74 -28.73 -39.61
C LEU A 244 2.43 -27.39 -38.92
N VAL A 245 1.87 -26.45 -39.69
CA VAL A 245 1.59 -25.08 -39.21
C VAL A 245 0.18 -24.95 -38.64
N LYS A 246 -0.85 -25.43 -39.34
CA LYS A 246 -2.25 -25.15 -38.97
C LYS A 246 -2.87 -26.20 -38.04
N GLU A 247 -2.63 -27.48 -38.31
CA GLU A 247 -3.21 -28.59 -37.55
C GLU A 247 -2.38 -28.89 -36.31
N ARG A 248 -1.07 -29.10 -36.50
CA ARG A 248 -0.15 -29.49 -35.44
C ARG A 248 0.43 -28.31 -34.66
N LYS A 249 0.44 -27.09 -35.23
CA LYS A 249 0.91 -25.84 -34.62
C LYS A 249 2.36 -25.85 -34.10
N ILE A 250 3.22 -26.66 -34.71
CA ILE A 250 4.62 -26.85 -34.24
C ILE A 250 5.62 -25.96 -34.99
N CYS A 251 5.16 -25.32 -36.06
CA CYS A 251 5.92 -24.38 -36.88
C CYS A 251 5.25 -23.01 -36.96
N ALA A 252 6.04 -21.95 -37.03
CA ALA A 252 5.57 -20.59 -37.19
C ALA A 252 4.88 -20.40 -38.56
N PRO A 253 3.74 -19.69 -38.62
CA PRO A 253 3.01 -19.46 -39.87
C PRO A 253 3.75 -18.51 -40.82
N TYR A 254 4.50 -17.56 -40.28
CA TYR A 254 5.30 -16.61 -41.05
C TYR A 254 6.52 -16.14 -40.26
N SER A 255 7.52 -15.59 -40.94
CA SER A 255 8.61 -14.84 -40.33
C SER A 255 8.74 -13.47 -40.95
N PHE A 256 9.14 -12.47 -40.16
CA PHE A 256 9.54 -11.16 -40.66
C PHE A 256 11.06 -11.01 -40.60
N PRO A 257 11.68 -10.28 -41.54
CA PRO A 257 13.08 -9.87 -41.42
C PRO A 257 13.27 -9.13 -40.10
N SER A 258 14.16 -9.62 -39.24
CA SER A 258 14.28 -9.19 -37.84
C SER A 258 15.73 -8.97 -37.43
N THR A 259 15.95 -8.02 -36.54
CA THR A 259 17.25 -7.77 -35.91
C THR A 259 17.20 -8.16 -34.43
N ALA A 260 18.36 -8.53 -33.89
CA ALA A 260 18.49 -8.84 -32.49
C ALA A 260 18.41 -7.56 -31.65
N PHE A 261 17.47 -7.53 -30.70
CA PHE A 261 17.29 -6.43 -29.76
C PHE A 261 17.04 -7.00 -28.36
N TYR A 262 17.97 -6.80 -27.42
CA TYR A 262 17.94 -7.34 -26.06
C TYR A 262 17.62 -8.86 -25.99
N GLY A 263 18.33 -9.67 -26.79
CA GLY A 263 18.16 -11.13 -26.78
C GLY A 263 16.86 -11.64 -27.45
N ARG A 264 16.08 -10.77 -28.10
CA ARG A 264 14.86 -11.13 -28.83
C ARG A 264 14.96 -10.70 -30.29
N CYS A 265 14.32 -11.44 -31.18
CA CYS A 265 14.23 -11.07 -32.59
C CYS A 265 13.03 -10.15 -32.81
N ILE A 266 13.30 -8.91 -33.25
CA ILE A 266 12.29 -7.89 -33.51
C ILE A 266 12.36 -7.48 -34.98
N PRO A 267 11.23 -7.41 -35.71
CA PRO A 267 11.22 -7.03 -37.11
C PRO A 267 11.99 -5.72 -37.40
N SER A 268 12.87 -5.75 -38.39
CA SER A 268 13.77 -4.63 -38.73
C SER A 268 13.02 -3.37 -39.16
N ILE A 269 11.86 -3.54 -39.82
CA ILE A 269 10.95 -2.44 -40.19
C ILE A 269 10.48 -1.64 -38.98
N ILE A 270 10.34 -2.29 -37.83
CA ILE A 270 9.90 -1.64 -36.58
C ILE A 270 11.04 -0.82 -35.97
N VAL A 271 12.27 -1.34 -36.05
CA VAL A 271 13.47 -0.64 -35.57
C VAL A 271 13.76 0.59 -36.45
N HIS A 272 13.60 0.50 -37.77
CA HIS A 272 13.72 1.65 -38.68
C HIS A 272 12.54 2.64 -38.56
N ALA A 273 11.34 2.20 -38.21
CA ALA A 273 10.16 3.06 -37.99
C ALA A 273 10.28 4.02 -36.81
N LEU A 274 11.35 3.92 -36.00
CA LEU A 274 11.71 4.90 -34.98
C LEU A 274 11.91 6.33 -35.53
N ASN A 275 12.28 6.47 -36.81
CA ASN A 275 12.46 7.75 -37.49
C ASN A 275 11.35 8.10 -38.51
N LEU A 276 10.32 7.27 -38.65
CA LEU A 276 9.32 7.40 -39.72
C LEU A 276 7.92 7.75 -39.21
N THR A 277 7.16 8.44 -40.06
CA THR A 277 5.72 8.71 -39.87
C THR A 277 4.90 7.46 -40.22
N ILE A 278 3.69 7.34 -39.65
CA ILE A 278 2.79 6.20 -39.85
C ILE A 278 2.48 5.98 -41.35
N LYS A 279 2.51 7.03 -42.17
CA LYS A 279 2.35 6.96 -43.63
C LYS A 279 3.50 6.19 -44.31
N GLN A 280 4.75 6.53 -43.98
CA GLN A 280 5.94 5.85 -44.54
C GLN A 280 6.00 4.37 -44.14
N ALA A 281 5.56 4.00 -42.94
CA ALA A 281 5.47 2.59 -42.53
C ALA A 281 4.44 1.80 -43.33
N ASN A 282 3.30 2.41 -43.67
CA ASN A 282 2.26 1.79 -44.49
C ASN A 282 2.69 1.61 -45.96
N ASP A 283 3.47 2.54 -46.49
CA ASP A 283 3.96 2.48 -47.87
C ASP A 283 5.02 1.38 -48.04
N ILE A 284 5.87 1.14 -47.04
CA ILE A 284 6.87 0.05 -47.07
C ILE A 284 6.19 -1.33 -46.97
N ILE A 285 5.11 -1.46 -46.18
CA ILE A 285 4.32 -2.71 -46.09
C ILE A 285 3.64 -3.03 -47.43
N LYS A 286 3.15 -2.01 -48.14
CA LYS A 286 2.62 -2.17 -49.50
C LYS A 286 3.70 -2.59 -50.49
N ASN A 287 4.87 -1.94 -50.45
CA ASN A 287 5.93 -2.16 -51.44
C ASN A 287 6.66 -3.50 -51.28
N HIS A 288 6.62 -4.14 -50.10
CA HIS A 288 7.08 -5.53 -49.92
C HIS A 288 5.97 -6.59 -50.09
N GLY A 289 4.73 -6.15 -50.36
CA GLY A 289 3.56 -7.00 -50.64
C GLY A 289 3.13 -7.00 -52.09
N GLU A 290 3.94 -6.48 -53.03
CA GLU A 290 3.62 -6.51 -54.46
C GLU A 290 3.81 -7.92 -55.04
N ASN A 291 2.76 -8.73 -54.86
CA ASN A 291 2.24 -9.80 -55.73
C ASN A 291 1.37 -10.80 -54.95
N ILE A 292 0.65 -10.36 -53.91
CA ILE A 292 -0.24 -11.24 -53.15
C ILE A 292 -1.57 -10.53 -52.91
N THR A 293 -2.48 -10.66 -53.88
CA THR A 293 -3.87 -10.18 -53.83
C THR A 293 -4.78 -11.19 -53.14
N ASP A 294 -4.48 -11.55 -51.90
CA ASP A 294 -5.36 -12.38 -51.07
C ASP A 294 -5.40 -11.84 -49.64
N ASP A 295 -6.59 -11.37 -49.23
CA ASP A 295 -6.92 -10.82 -47.90
C ASP A 295 -6.64 -11.78 -46.72
N ASP A 296 -6.23 -13.02 -47.02
CA ASP A 296 -6.00 -14.11 -46.07
C ASP A 296 -4.53 -14.35 -45.69
N ILE A 297 -3.59 -13.56 -46.21
CA ILE A 297 -2.13 -13.77 -46.03
C ILE A 297 -1.49 -12.72 -45.10
N ILE A 298 -2.11 -11.56 -44.92
CA ILE A 298 -1.62 -10.48 -44.05
C ILE A 298 -2.68 -10.19 -42.98
N PRO A 299 -2.34 -10.21 -41.67
CA PRO A 299 -3.30 -9.87 -40.63
C PRO A 299 -3.90 -8.48 -40.87
N ASN A 300 -5.18 -8.31 -40.52
CA ASN A 300 -5.95 -7.09 -40.78
C ASN A 300 -5.14 -5.81 -40.49
N LYS A 301 -5.17 -4.85 -41.43
CA LYS A 301 -4.42 -3.59 -41.40
C LYS A 301 -4.60 -2.84 -40.08
N ASP A 302 -5.79 -2.88 -39.49
CA ASP A 302 -6.11 -2.25 -38.21
C ASP A 302 -5.38 -2.89 -37.03
N VAL A 303 -5.23 -4.21 -37.04
CA VAL A 303 -4.51 -4.97 -35.98
C VAL A 303 -3.02 -4.65 -36.06
N ILE A 304 -2.47 -4.61 -37.27
CA ILE A 304 -1.10 -4.21 -37.53
C ILE A 304 -0.88 -2.76 -37.05
N GLN A 305 -1.66 -1.80 -37.54
CA GLN A 305 -1.49 -0.38 -37.24
C GLN A 305 -1.63 -0.06 -35.74
N ASN A 306 -2.58 -0.69 -35.05
CA ASN A 306 -2.73 -0.54 -33.60
C ASN A 306 -1.51 -1.12 -32.86
N SER A 307 -1.02 -2.29 -33.25
CA SER A 307 0.16 -2.93 -32.65
C SER A 307 1.43 -2.07 -32.84
N PHE A 308 1.61 -1.51 -34.03
CA PHE A 308 2.71 -0.58 -34.35
C PHE A 308 2.64 0.72 -33.53
N LYS A 309 1.44 1.29 -33.32
CA LYS A 309 1.25 2.49 -32.50
C LYS A 309 1.69 2.29 -31.05
N TYR A 310 1.31 1.18 -30.43
CA TYR A 310 1.72 0.85 -29.05
C TYR A 310 3.23 0.59 -28.96
N PHE A 311 3.78 -0.12 -29.93
CA PHE A 311 5.19 -0.44 -29.94
C PHE A 311 6.09 0.78 -30.17
N LYS A 312 5.70 1.70 -31.06
CA LYS A 312 6.39 2.99 -31.25
C LYS A 312 6.42 3.80 -29.94
N LYS A 313 5.28 3.88 -29.24
CA LYS A 313 5.19 4.56 -27.94
C LYS A 313 6.09 3.89 -26.88
N PHE A 314 6.14 2.57 -26.84
CA PHE A 314 7.01 1.81 -25.93
C PHE A 314 8.50 2.05 -26.18
N LEU A 315 8.95 2.03 -27.43
CA LEU A 315 10.35 2.30 -27.76
C LEU A 315 10.74 3.76 -27.48
N GLN A 316 9.84 4.72 -27.74
CA GLN A 316 10.06 6.12 -27.37
C GLN A 316 10.22 6.30 -25.86
N ILE A 317 9.35 5.67 -25.06
CA ILE A 317 9.46 5.69 -23.60
C ILE A 317 10.78 5.05 -23.14
N LYS A 318 11.21 3.93 -23.75
CA LYS A 318 12.49 3.31 -23.40
C LYS A 318 13.71 4.18 -23.73
N ARG A 319 13.70 4.92 -24.84
CA ARG A 319 14.77 5.88 -25.19
C ARG A 319 14.79 7.08 -24.24
N LEU A 320 13.63 7.58 -23.85
CA LEU A 320 13.54 8.63 -22.83
C LEU A 320 14.13 8.14 -21.49
N LEU A 321 13.77 6.93 -21.08
CA LEU A 321 14.28 6.31 -19.86
C LEU A 321 15.80 6.13 -19.90
N SER A 322 16.41 5.75 -21.03
CA SER A 322 17.87 5.59 -21.09
C SER A 322 18.62 6.89 -20.82
N TYR A 323 18.19 8.02 -21.42
CA TYR A 323 18.78 9.33 -21.13
C TYR A 323 18.56 9.74 -19.66
N MET A 324 17.38 9.49 -19.11
CA MET A 324 17.09 9.73 -17.69
C MET A 324 17.98 8.88 -16.75
N PHE A 325 18.29 7.64 -17.12
CA PHE A 325 19.21 6.78 -16.35
C PHE A 325 20.65 7.26 -16.43
N GLU A 326 21.12 7.70 -17.59
CA GLU A 326 22.45 8.30 -17.76
C GLU A 326 22.59 9.56 -16.89
N ASP A 327 21.60 10.46 -16.93
CA ASP A 327 21.55 11.66 -16.11
C ASP A 327 21.61 11.34 -14.60
N LEU A 328 20.94 10.26 -14.15
CA LEU A 328 20.98 9.81 -12.76
C LEU A 328 22.34 9.27 -12.33
N ILE A 329 22.98 8.46 -13.18
CA ILE A 329 24.29 7.86 -12.89
C ILE A 329 25.35 8.96 -12.77
N GLN A 330 25.23 10.01 -13.60
CA GLN A 330 26.16 11.14 -13.61
C GLN A 330 25.93 12.10 -12.43
N SER A 331 24.67 12.37 -12.06
CA SER A 331 24.30 13.28 -10.96
C SER A 331 24.24 12.64 -9.57
N ARG A 332 24.55 11.33 -9.43
CA ARG A 332 24.35 10.55 -8.19
C ARG A 332 24.92 11.17 -6.91
N TYR A 333 26.12 11.76 -6.96
CA TYR A 333 26.74 12.36 -5.77
C TYR A 333 26.07 13.67 -5.37
N ILE A 334 25.58 14.44 -6.35
CA ILE A 334 24.83 15.68 -6.12
C ILE A 334 23.47 15.35 -5.48
N ILE A 335 22.81 14.30 -5.96
CA ILE A 335 21.55 13.80 -5.40
C ILE A 335 21.76 13.40 -3.93
N LEU A 336 22.79 12.61 -3.64
CA LEU A 336 23.09 12.14 -2.29
C LEU A 336 23.44 13.29 -1.33
N LEU A 337 24.26 14.24 -1.78
CA LEU A 337 24.65 15.41 -0.99
C LEU A 337 23.46 16.33 -0.69
N SER A 338 22.63 16.62 -1.70
CA SER A 338 21.44 17.46 -1.56
C SER A 338 20.42 16.83 -0.62
N PHE A 339 20.24 15.50 -0.71
CA PHE A 339 19.35 14.76 0.18
C PHE A 339 19.84 14.82 1.63
N LEU A 340 21.14 14.60 1.88
CA LEU A 340 21.72 14.68 3.22
C LEU A 340 21.56 16.09 3.82
N PHE A 341 21.86 17.13 3.05
CA PHE A 341 21.68 18.51 3.48
C PHE A 341 20.23 18.83 3.83
N SER A 342 19.29 18.34 3.02
CA SER A 342 17.85 18.53 3.26
C SER A 342 17.36 17.79 4.50
N MET A 343 17.95 16.63 4.83
CA MET A 343 17.66 15.93 6.09
C MET A 343 18.13 16.73 7.31
N ILE A 344 19.29 17.40 7.21
CA ILE A 344 19.77 18.28 8.29
C ILE A 344 18.83 19.48 8.44
N ILE A 345 18.41 20.10 7.33
CA ILE A 345 17.42 21.19 7.37
C ILE A 345 16.10 20.73 8.00
N LEU A 346 15.62 19.52 7.68
CA LEU A 346 14.42 18.95 8.27
C LEU A 346 14.56 18.77 9.79
N LEU A 347 15.70 18.29 10.29
CA LEU A 347 15.98 18.21 11.72
C LEU A 347 16.02 19.59 12.37
N ILE A 348 16.66 20.57 11.73
CA ILE A 348 16.68 21.96 12.20
C ILE A 348 15.26 22.52 12.25
N TYR A 349 14.44 22.31 11.21
CA TYR A 349 13.04 22.74 11.18
C TYR A 349 12.25 22.18 12.36
N MET A 350 12.42 20.89 12.65
CA MET A 350 11.79 20.24 13.80
C MET A 350 12.20 20.88 15.14
N LEU A 351 13.45 21.32 15.28
CA LEU A 351 13.91 22.06 16.46
C LEU A 351 13.40 23.51 16.48
N LEU A 352 13.29 24.16 15.32
CA LEU A 352 12.78 25.53 15.18
C LEU A 352 11.28 25.64 15.52
N LEU A 353 10.51 24.58 15.30
CA LEU A 353 9.10 24.53 15.74
C LEU A 353 8.95 24.81 17.25
N ARG A 354 9.99 24.59 18.06
CA ARG A 354 9.96 24.93 19.48
C ARG A 354 9.76 26.43 19.76
N TYR A 355 10.37 27.31 18.95
CA TYR A 355 10.42 28.74 19.24
C TYR A 355 9.42 29.54 18.42
N PHE A 356 9.12 29.08 17.21
CA PHE A 356 8.36 29.86 16.23
C PHE A 356 6.95 29.33 15.98
N VAL A 357 6.50 28.26 16.63
CA VAL A 357 5.17 27.66 16.38
C VAL A 357 4.04 28.67 16.45
N GLN A 358 3.99 29.49 17.50
CA GLN A 358 2.91 30.47 17.67
C GLN A 358 2.94 31.48 16.51
N TRP A 359 4.12 32.01 16.19
CA TRP A 359 4.33 32.95 15.09
C TRP A 359 3.97 32.36 13.73
N ILE A 360 4.39 31.12 13.43
CA ILE A 360 4.12 30.45 12.14
C ILE A 360 2.62 30.27 11.96
N ILE A 361 1.90 29.84 13.01
CA ILE A 361 0.44 29.68 12.95
C ILE A 361 -0.24 31.02 12.65
N TRP A 362 0.07 32.07 13.42
CA TRP A 362 -0.53 33.39 13.20
C TRP A 362 -0.19 33.99 11.84
N LEU A 363 1.09 33.89 11.43
CA LEU A 363 1.55 34.35 10.13
C LEU A 363 0.82 33.62 8.99
N SER A 364 0.63 32.30 9.11
CA SER A 364 -0.08 31.51 8.09
C SER A 364 -1.57 31.87 7.98
N LEU A 365 -2.22 32.17 9.10
CA LEU A 365 -3.62 32.61 9.13
C LEU A 365 -3.77 33.99 8.51
N ILE A 366 -2.89 34.93 8.86
CA ILE A 366 -2.88 36.30 8.31
C ILE A 366 -2.58 36.26 6.80
N LEU A 367 -1.59 35.47 6.38
CA LEU A 367 -1.23 35.32 4.98
C LEU A 367 -2.40 34.75 4.16
N CYS A 368 -3.15 33.79 4.70
CA CYS A 368 -4.33 33.24 4.04
C CYS A 368 -5.39 34.33 3.78
N ILE A 369 -5.67 35.17 4.79
CA ILE A 369 -6.59 36.31 4.64
C ILE A 369 -6.09 37.28 3.57
N ILE A 370 -4.79 37.62 3.59
CA ILE A 370 -4.18 38.51 2.60
C ILE A 370 -4.32 37.95 1.18
N VAL A 371 -4.07 36.65 0.98
CA VAL A 371 -4.20 36.00 -0.34
C VAL A 371 -5.63 36.11 -0.88
N PHE A 372 -6.64 35.83 -0.06
CA PHE A 372 -8.03 35.97 -0.49
C PHE A 372 -8.44 37.44 -0.73
N ALA A 373 -7.92 38.38 0.07
CA ALA A 373 -8.14 39.80 -0.14
C ALA A 373 -7.50 40.30 -1.45
N LEU A 374 -6.26 39.87 -1.74
CA LEU A 374 -5.58 40.16 -3.01
C LEU A 374 -6.28 39.52 -4.21
N ALA A 375 -6.76 38.28 -4.07
CA ALA A 375 -7.53 37.61 -5.12
C ALA A 375 -8.85 38.34 -5.42
N ALA A 376 -9.59 38.75 -4.38
CA ALA A 376 -10.81 39.54 -4.54
C ALA A 376 -10.52 40.90 -5.21
N SER A 377 -9.45 41.58 -4.78
CA SER A 377 -8.99 42.83 -5.37
C SER A 377 -8.62 42.66 -6.85
N PHE A 378 -7.88 41.61 -7.20
CA PHE A 378 -7.50 41.29 -8.57
C PHE A 378 -8.72 41.00 -9.46
N CYS A 379 -9.70 40.23 -8.96
CA CYS A 379 -10.94 39.96 -9.69
C CYS A 379 -11.73 41.25 -9.96
N PHE A 380 -11.81 42.14 -8.96
CA PHE A 380 -12.50 43.42 -9.08
C PHE A 380 -11.79 44.37 -10.05
N ALA A 381 -10.45 44.47 -9.97
CA ALA A 381 -9.64 45.26 -10.89
C ALA A 381 -9.77 44.76 -12.35
N THR A 382 -9.76 43.44 -12.55
CA THR A 382 -9.94 42.82 -13.87
C THR A 382 -11.33 43.10 -14.43
N ARG A 383 -12.37 43.03 -13.59
CA ARG A 383 -13.73 43.41 -13.98
C ARG A 383 -13.80 44.87 -14.45
N ILE A 384 -13.26 45.81 -13.68
CA ILE A 384 -13.26 47.24 -14.04
C ILE A 384 -12.54 47.44 -15.37
N ARG A 385 -11.38 46.80 -15.55
CA ARG A 385 -10.63 46.87 -16.81
C ARG A 385 -11.47 46.40 -17.99
N MET A 386 -12.14 45.26 -17.86
CA MET A 386 -13.03 44.72 -18.91
C MET A 386 -14.23 45.63 -19.17
N GLN A 387 -14.88 46.18 -18.13
CA GLN A 387 -15.97 47.15 -18.31
C GLN A 387 -15.52 48.42 -19.02
N LYS A 388 -14.29 48.88 -18.80
CA LYS A 388 -13.73 50.04 -19.51
C LYS A 388 -13.52 49.73 -21.00
N TYR A 389 -13.09 48.51 -21.35
CA TYR A 389 -13.02 48.08 -22.76
C TYR A 389 -14.40 48.00 -23.41
N LEU A 390 -15.39 47.42 -22.72
CA LEU A 390 -16.78 47.36 -23.20
C LEU A 390 -17.35 48.78 -23.40
N ASN A 391 -17.18 49.68 -22.43
CA ASN A 391 -17.74 51.03 -22.51
C ASN A 391 -17.06 51.91 -23.57
N ASN A 392 -15.76 51.72 -23.81
CA ASN A 392 -15.05 52.43 -24.88
C ASN A 392 -15.47 51.95 -26.27
N ASN A 393 -15.78 50.65 -26.44
CA ASN A 393 -16.17 50.07 -27.72
C ASN A 393 -17.68 50.16 -28.00
N ASN A 394 -18.51 50.42 -26.98
CA ASN A 394 -19.95 50.68 -27.13
C ASN A 394 -20.28 52.11 -27.61
N ARG A 395 -19.28 52.99 -27.80
CA ARG A 395 -19.49 54.28 -28.48
C ARG A 395 -19.55 54.07 -29.99
N VAL A 396 -20.74 53.73 -30.47
CA VAL A 396 -21.11 53.94 -31.89
C VAL A 396 -21.02 55.46 -32.16
N PRO A 397 -20.40 55.93 -33.25
CA PRO A 397 -20.42 57.35 -33.61
C PRO A 397 -21.87 57.79 -33.81
N ASP A 398 -22.25 58.90 -33.18
CA ASP A 398 -23.59 59.49 -33.27
C ASP A 398 -24.00 59.64 -34.75
N LEU A 399 -25.13 59.03 -35.11
CA LEU A 399 -25.79 59.12 -36.42
C LEU A 399 -26.40 60.51 -36.71
N ASN A 400 -25.96 61.56 -36.01
CA ASN A 400 -26.43 62.94 -36.17
C ASN A 400 -25.58 63.78 -37.13
N GLU A 401 -24.58 63.21 -37.82
CA GLU A 401 -23.73 63.92 -38.80
C GLU A 401 -23.89 63.44 -40.25
N MET A 402 -25.02 62.83 -40.61
CA MET A 402 -25.34 62.55 -42.02
C MET A 402 -26.44 63.48 -42.53
N ASN A 403 -26.05 64.72 -42.86
CA ASN A 403 -26.88 65.66 -43.61
C ASN A 403 -27.06 65.15 -45.05
N ILE A 404 -28.15 64.44 -45.32
CA ILE A 404 -28.58 64.11 -46.68
C ILE A 404 -29.48 65.26 -47.16
N THR A 405 -28.92 66.15 -47.96
CA THR A 405 -29.67 67.16 -48.72
C THR A 405 -30.40 66.49 -49.88
N LEU A 406 -31.74 66.49 -49.86
CA LEU A 406 -32.57 66.16 -51.02
C LEU A 406 -32.78 67.44 -51.83
N ASN A 407 -32.33 67.45 -53.09
CA ASN A 407 -32.80 68.42 -54.08
C ASN A 407 -33.83 67.70 -54.98
N GLU A 408 -35.09 68.09 -54.83
CA GLU A 408 -36.10 67.93 -55.87
C GLU A 408 -35.77 68.92 -56.99
N ASN A 409 -35.69 68.46 -58.25
CA ASN A 409 -36.22 69.15 -59.43
C ASN A 409 -35.92 68.35 -60.72
N GLU A 410 -36.97 68.18 -61.51
CA GLU A 410 -37.03 67.86 -62.96
C GLU A 410 -36.64 66.42 -63.39
N LEU A 411 -37.61 65.51 -63.62
CA LEU A 411 -38.54 65.36 -64.76
C LEU A 411 -37.91 64.63 -65.97
N ASP A 412 -38.63 63.58 -66.40
CA ASP A 412 -38.68 62.92 -67.72
C ASP A 412 -37.87 61.63 -68.04
N THR A 413 -38.65 60.55 -68.05
CA THR A 413 -38.76 59.44 -69.04
C THR A 413 -37.57 58.56 -69.40
N ASN A 414 -37.70 57.29 -68.99
CA ASN A 414 -37.30 56.06 -69.68
C ASN A 414 -35.89 56.01 -70.33
N ASN A 415 -34.88 55.69 -69.52
CA ASN A 415 -33.92 54.61 -69.81
C ASN A 415 -33.07 54.33 -68.56
N THR A 416 -33.04 53.08 -68.14
CA THR A 416 -32.20 52.57 -67.06
C THR A 416 -30.73 52.63 -67.44
N SER A 417 -29.99 53.60 -66.88
CA SER A 417 -28.59 53.47 -66.47
C SER A 417 -28.10 54.79 -65.89
N ILE A 418 -27.78 54.82 -64.59
CA ILE A 418 -26.91 55.85 -64.03
C ILE A 418 -25.66 55.13 -63.54
N ILE A 419 -24.58 55.33 -64.29
CA ILE A 419 -23.22 54.97 -63.94
C ILE A 419 -22.73 56.07 -62.99
N ILE A 420 -22.46 55.71 -61.74
CA ILE A 420 -21.70 56.55 -60.80
C ILE A 420 -20.23 56.12 -60.95
N HIS A 421 -19.40 57.02 -61.47
CA HIS A 421 -17.95 56.87 -61.37
C HIS A 421 -17.51 57.31 -59.98
N THR A 422 -17.10 56.34 -59.17
CA THR A 422 -16.13 56.54 -58.09
C THR A 422 -14.98 55.60 -58.36
N ASP A 423 -13.87 56.17 -58.84
CA ASP A 423 -12.64 55.44 -59.06
C ASP A 423 -11.94 55.12 -57.73
N VAL A 424 -11.26 53.97 -57.72
CA VAL A 424 -10.13 53.57 -56.84
C VAL A 424 -10.45 52.77 -55.55
N ILE A 425 -10.09 51.47 -55.64
CA ILE A 425 -9.85 50.42 -54.62
C ILE A 425 -11.04 49.54 -54.20
N ASP A 426 -11.11 48.40 -54.88
CA ASP A 426 -11.29 47.03 -54.38
C ASP A 426 -12.23 46.77 -53.21
N ASN A 427 -13.39 46.20 -53.57
CA ASN A 427 -14.01 45.02 -52.97
C ASN A 427 -13.54 44.61 -51.56
N GLU A 428 -14.22 45.12 -50.54
CA GLU A 428 -14.60 44.27 -49.41
C GLU A 428 -16.02 44.64 -48.97
N LYS A 429 -16.95 43.69 -49.07
CA LYS A 429 -18.28 43.72 -48.45
C LYS A 429 -18.10 43.94 -46.94
N LEU A 430 -18.01 45.19 -46.51
CA LEU A 430 -17.67 45.54 -45.15
C LEU A 430 -18.81 46.29 -44.46
N THR A 431 -19.97 45.67 -44.25
CA THR A 431 -21.08 46.40 -43.58
C THR A 431 -22.15 45.61 -42.82
N PHE A 432 -22.04 44.30 -42.60
CA PHE A 432 -23.01 43.62 -41.70
C PHE A 432 -22.42 42.46 -40.90
N GLU A 433 -21.57 41.61 -41.50
CA GLU A 433 -20.90 40.51 -40.78
C GLU A 433 -19.96 40.97 -39.65
N LYS A 434 -19.29 42.14 -39.80
CA LYS A 434 -18.46 42.73 -38.73
C LYS A 434 -19.28 43.22 -37.52
N PHE A 435 -20.56 43.53 -37.70
CA PHE A 435 -21.43 44.03 -36.63
C PHE A 435 -21.96 42.87 -35.78
N ASP A 436 -22.40 41.77 -36.42
CA ASP A 436 -22.82 40.55 -35.72
C ASP A 436 -21.65 39.90 -34.97
N THR A 437 -20.47 39.83 -35.59
CA THR A 437 -19.26 39.30 -34.91
C THR A 437 -18.79 40.18 -33.76
N ALA A 438 -18.89 41.51 -33.86
CA ALA A 438 -18.61 42.42 -32.75
C ALA A 438 -19.63 42.30 -31.61
N MET A 439 -20.92 42.14 -31.93
CA MET A 439 -21.98 41.94 -30.92
C MET A 439 -21.84 40.60 -30.19
N ILE A 440 -21.51 39.52 -30.91
CA ILE A 440 -21.20 38.20 -30.34
C ILE A 440 -19.96 38.29 -29.43
N LEU A 441 -18.89 38.96 -29.87
CA LEU A 441 -17.70 39.17 -29.04
C LEU A 441 -18.01 40.03 -27.80
N LEU A 442 -18.82 41.08 -27.92
CA LEU A 442 -19.22 41.92 -26.79
C LEU A 442 -20.05 41.15 -25.75
N ASP A 443 -20.95 40.25 -26.18
CA ASP A 443 -21.71 39.37 -25.29
C ASP A 443 -20.81 38.33 -24.61
N GLU A 444 -19.84 37.78 -25.34
CA GLU A 444 -18.82 36.87 -24.81
C GLU A 444 -17.92 37.58 -23.77
N PHE A 445 -17.45 38.81 -24.06
CA PHE A 445 -16.69 39.63 -23.12
C PHE A 445 -17.53 40.09 -21.91
N ALA A 446 -18.82 40.39 -22.10
CA ALA A 446 -19.74 40.72 -21.02
C ALA A 446 -19.96 39.52 -20.08
N SER A 447 -20.15 38.33 -20.64
CA SER A 447 -20.22 37.06 -19.89
C SER A 447 -18.95 36.81 -19.08
N ILE A 448 -17.77 37.00 -19.68
CA ILE A 448 -16.48 36.91 -18.99
C ILE A 448 -16.41 37.92 -17.82
N SER A 449 -16.87 39.15 -18.00
CA SER A 449 -16.87 40.18 -16.94
C SER A 449 -17.76 39.81 -15.74
N ILE A 450 -18.88 39.12 -15.98
CA ILE A 450 -19.79 38.61 -14.93
C ILE A 450 -19.13 37.46 -14.16
N ILE A 451 -18.39 36.58 -14.84
CA ILE A 451 -17.65 35.50 -14.18
C ILE A 451 -16.63 36.05 -13.18
N TRP A 452 -15.86 37.09 -13.55
CA TRP A 452 -14.91 37.74 -12.63
C TRP A 452 -15.60 38.39 -11.42
N LEU A 453 -16.81 38.92 -11.60
CA LEU A 453 -17.62 39.44 -10.50
C LEU A 453 -18.03 38.32 -9.52
N LEU A 454 -18.58 37.22 -10.04
CA LEU A 454 -18.99 36.08 -9.23
C LEU A 454 -17.81 35.50 -8.46
N LEU A 455 -16.65 35.38 -9.11
CA LEU A 455 -15.40 34.93 -8.49
C LEU A 455 -14.95 35.89 -7.37
N GLY A 456 -14.99 37.20 -7.62
CA GLY A 456 -14.65 38.21 -6.62
C GLY A 456 -15.57 38.18 -5.38
N ILE A 457 -16.88 38.07 -5.59
CA ILE A 457 -17.86 37.93 -4.50
C ILE A 457 -17.59 36.64 -3.71
N ALA A 458 -17.37 35.52 -4.41
CA ALA A 458 -17.04 34.25 -3.76
C ALA A 458 -15.77 34.36 -2.90
N CYS A 459 -14.71 34.99 -3.39
CA CYS A 459 -13.48 35.25 -2.62
C CYS A 459 -13.73 36.12 -1.38
N CYS A 460 -14.54 37.17 -1.49
CA CYS A 460 -14.93 38.01 -0.35
C CYS A 460 -15.73 37.22 0.69
N CYS A 461 -16.72 36.43 0.26
CA CYS A 461 -17.50 35.58 1.17
C CYS A 461 -16.60 34.59 1.92
N VAL A 462 -15.68 33.93 1.20
CA VAL A 462 -14.69 33.02 1.82
C VAL A 462 -13.82 33.76 2.82
N CYS A 463 -13.32 34.96 2.49
CA CYS A 463 -12.51 35.78 3.40
C CYS A 463 -13.26 36.12 4.70
N VAL A 464 -14.52 36.57 4.60
CA VAL A 464 -15.36 36.87 5.78
C VAL A 464 -15.62 35.63 6.63
N ILE A 465 -15.93 34.48 5.99
CA ILE A 465 -16.11 33.21 6.69
C ILE A 465 -14.83 32.81 7.43
N LEU A 466 -13.66 32.93 6.80
CA LEU A 466 -12.38 32.63 7.42
C LEU A 466 -12.11 33.51 8.65
N ILE A 467 -12.37 34.82 8.55
CA ILE A 467 -12.21 35.74 9.67
C ILE A 467 -13.15 35.35 10.82
N LEU A 468 -14.44 35.11 10.52
CA LEU A 468 -15.41 34.67 11.54
C LEU A 468 -14.99 33.35 12.18
N CYS A 469 -14.53 32.37 11.40
CA CYS A 469 -14.01 31.10 11.93
C CYS A 469 -12.79 31.31 12.84
N ILE A 470 -11.85 32.18 12.47
CA ILE A 470 -10.67 32.49 13.30
C ILE A 470 -11.09 33.15 14.61
N CYS A 471 -12.01 34.12 14.56
CA CYS A 471 -12.56 34.76 15.77
C CYS A 471 -13.28 33.75 16.67
N CYS A 472 -14.14 32.89 16.12
CA CYS A 472 -14.87 31.89 16.89
C CYS A 472 -13.97 30.80 17.48
N LEU A 473 -12.87 30.45 16.81
CA LEU A 473 -11.96 29.39 17.22
C LEU A 473 -10.71 29.90 17.94
N TRP A 474 -10.61 31.20 18.23
CA TRP A 474 -9.42 31.85 18.79
C TRP A 474 -8.85 31.11 20.01
N GLU A 475 -9.67 30.89 21.04
CA GLU A 475 -9.25 30.19 22.26
C GLU A 475 -8.78 28.76 21.99
N ARG A 476 -9.40 28.09 21.02
CA ARG A 476 -9.04 26.72 20.62
C ARG A 476 -7.72 26.69 19.85
N ILE A 477 -7.47 27.67 18.99
CA ILE A 477 -6.23 27.82 18.23
C ILE A 477 -5.07 28.14 19.17
N VAL A 478 -5.28 29.01 20.17
CA VAL A 478 -4.27 29.30 21.20
C VAL A 478 -3.92 28.04 21.99
N LEU A 479 -4.91 27.29 22.47
CA LEU A 479 -4.68 26.02 23.15
C LEU A 479 -3.93 25.02 22.25
N ALA A 480 -4.33 24.90 20.97
CA ALA A 480 -3.64 24.05 20.01
C ALA A 480 -2.17 24.45 19.82
N SER A 481 -1.89 25.75 19.71
CA SER A 481 -0.52 26.26 19.55
C SER A 481 0.36 25.96 20.77
N ALA A 482 -0.19 26.04 21.98
CA ALA A 482 0.53 25.71 23.22
C ALA A 482 0.81 24.20 23.34
N LEU A 483 -0.16 23.35 22.97
CA LEU A 483 0.03 21.89 22.96
C LEU A 483 1.08 21.45 21.93
N ILE A 484 1.08 22.09 20.75
CA ILE A 484 2.06 21.90 19.69
C ILE A 484 3.46 22.29 20.22
N GLU A 485 3.59 23.41 20.92
CA GLU A 485 4.84 23.79 21.58
C GLU A 485 5.33 22.72 22.58
N GLU A 486 4.46 22.22 23.46
CA GLU A 486 4.81 21.14 24.40
C GLU A 486 5.18 19.83 23.69
N ALA A 487 4.52 19.49 22.59
CA ALA A 487 4.88 18.33 21.77
C ALA A 487 6.29 18.45 21.19
N SER A 488 6.70 19.66 20.78
CA SER A 488 8.06 19.91 20.29
C SER A 488 9.12 19.70 21.38
N LYS A 489 8.81 20.06 22.64
CA LYS A 489 9.67 19.79 23.80
C LYS A 489 9.78 18.28 24.02
N ALA A 490 8.66 17.56 24.04
CA ALA A 490 8.63 16.11 24.19
C ALA A 490 9.50 15.38 23.15
N ILE A 491 9.40 15.76 21.87
CA ILE A 491 10.21 15.18 20.78
C ILE A 491 11.69 15.51 20.97
N SER A 492 12.03 16.71 21.44
CA SER A 492 13.41 17.09 21.73
C SER A 492 14.02 16.28 22.86
N TYR A 493 13.24 15.94 23.89
CA TYR A 493 13.66 15.03 24.97
C TYR A 493 13.82 13.59 24.47
N ALA A 494 12.96 13.16 23.55
CA ALA A 494 12.96 11.82 22.95
C ALA A 494 13.49 11.83 21.52
N LEU A 495 14.68 12.41 21.25
CA LEU A 495 15.20 12.57 19.89
C LEU A 495 15.33 11.24 19.11
N THR A 496 15.53 10.13 19.82
CA THR A 496 15.54 8.77 19.25
C THR A 496 14.21 8.37 18.60
N SER A 497 13.11 9.07 18.89
CA SER A 497 11.81 8.89 18.23
C SER A 497 11.86 9.16 16.73
N LEU A 498 12.77 10.03 16.26
CA LEU A 498 12.91 10.37 14.85
C LEU A 498 13.55 9.25 14.01
N ILE A 499 14.16 8.25 14.65
CA ILE A 499 14.75 7.10 13.95
C ILE A 499 13.67 6.08 13.56
N TRP A 500 12.57 6.00 14.32
CA TRP A 500 11.51 5.01 14.11
C TRP A 500 10.91 4.97 12.70
N PRO A 501 10.60 6.11 12.06
CA PRO A 501 10.04 6.07 10.72
C PRO A 501 10.99 5.47 9.68
N ILE A 502 12.31 5.61 9.88
CA ILE A 502 13.34 4.98 9.04
C ILE A 502 13.32 3.47 9.26
N ILE A 503 13.25 3.02 10.51
CA ILE A 503 13.16 1.59 10.85
C ILE A 503 11.92 0.97 10.21
N THR A 504 10.76 1.61 10.34
CA THR A 504 9.50 1.15 9.72
C THR A 504 9.62 1.07 8.20
N PHE A 505 10.21 2.08 7.56
CA PHE A 505 10.40 2.08 6.11
C PHE A 505 11.29 0.91 5.65
N ILE A 506 12.42 0.67 6.32
CA ILE A 506 13.34 -0.43 6.01
C ILE A 506 12.64 -1.79 6.22
N LEU A 507 11.92 -1.95 7.33
CA LEU A 507 11.16 -3.18 7.61
C LEU A 507 10.08 -3.42 6.55
N ASN A 508 9.35 -2.38 6.13
CA ASN A 508 8.32 -2.49 5.10
C ASN A 508 8.91 -2.90 3.74
N ILE A 509 10.03 -2.31 3.33
CA ILE A 509 10.74 -2.73 2.11
C ILE A 509 11.17 -4.21 2.22
N CYS A 510 11.74 -4.60 3.36
CA CYS A 510 12.16 -5.98 3.60
C CYS A 510 10.98 -6.96 3.48
N PHE A 511 9.83 -6.66 4.08
CA PHE A 511 8.65 -7.52 4.00
C PHE A 511 8.04 -7.57 2.60
N VAL A 512 8.05 -6.47 1.85
CA VAL A 512 7.60 -6.46 0.44
C VAL A 512 8.53 -7.30 -0.43
N ILE A 513 9.85 -7.15 -0.30
CA ILE A 513 10.83 -7.95 -1.05
C ILE A 513 10.64 -9.43 -0.71
N LEU A 514 10.56 -9.78 0.57
CA LEU A 514 10.32 -11.15 1.01
C LEU A 514 9.01 -11.70 0.43
N GLY A 515 7.94 -10.91 0.49
CA GLY A 515 6.64 -11.27 -0.07
C GLY A 515 6.68 -11.52 -1.58
N ILE A 516 7.34 -10.66 -2.34
CA ILE A 516 7.53 -10.79 -3.80
C ILE A 516 8.39 -12.03 -4.11
N LEU A 517 9.46 -12.27 -3.37
CA LEU A 517 10.30 -13.47 -3.54
C LEU A 517 9.50 -14.75 -3.29
N VAL A 518 8.65 -14.75 -2.26
CA VAL A 518 7.76 -15.88 -1.96
C VAL A 518 6.69 -16.06 -3.05
N LEU A 519 6.07 -14.97 -3.53
CA LEU A 519 5.13 -15.03 -4.67
C LEU A 519 5.81 -15.56 -5.94
N ALA A 520 7.00 -15.04 -6.25
CA ALA A 520 7.79 -15.47 -7.40
C ALA A 520 8.09 -16.97 -7.29
N TYR A 521 8.61 -17.42 -6.14
CA TYR A 521 8.88 -18.82 -5.86
C TYR A 521 7.65 -19.72 -6.11
N TYR A 522 6.50 -19.38 -5.55
CA TYR A 522 5.27 -20.16 -5.75
C TYR A 522 4.75 -20.08 -7.19
N SER A 523 4.89 -18.95 -7.88
CA SER A 523 4.50 -18.80 -9.29
C SER A 523 5.40 -19.60 -10.24
N THR A 524 6.64 -19.89 -9.81
CA THR A 524 7.60 -20.71 -10.55
C THR A 524 7.50 -22.19 -10.26
N LEU A 525 6.64 -22.64 -9.33
CA LEU A 525 6.32 -24.06 -9.21
C LEU A 525 5.60 -24.47 -10.50
N GLY A 526 6.33 -25.18 -11.38
CA GLY A 526 5.86 -25.55 -12.71
C GLY A 526 4.57 -26.37 -12.71
N GLN A 527 4.00 -26.59 -13.89
CA GLN A 527 2.93 -27.59 -14.01
C GLN A 527 3.49 -29.00 -13.76
N PRO A 528 2.69 -29.89 -13.16
CA PRO A 528 3.08 -31.29 -13.02
C PRO A 528 3.31 -31.88 -14.42
N ILE A 529 4.54 -32.35 -14.66
CA ILE A 529 4.89 -33.14 -15.83
C ILE A 529 4.49 -34.58 -15.53
N TYR A 530 3.60 -35.09 -16.37
CA TYR A 530 3.30 -36.51 -16.42
C TYR A 530 4.04 -37.11 -17.61
N GLN A 531 4.72 -38.23 -17.39
CA GLN A 531 5.37 -38.99 -18.45
C GLN A 531 4.80 -40.39 -18.52
N ILE A 532 4.96 -41.00 -19.68
CA ILE A 532 4.52 -42.36 -19.92
C ILE A 532 5.52 -43.33 -19.28
N SER A 533 5.01 -44.16 -18.39
CA SER A 533 5.75 -45.25 -17.73
C SER A 533 5.15 -46.59 -18.13
N CYS A 534 6.01 -47.51 -18.56
CA CYS A 534 5.66 -48.88 -18.89
C CYS A 534 5.98 -49.80 -17.71
N ASN A 535 5.08 -50.72 -17.37
CA ASN A 535 5.24 -51.58 -16.19
C ASN A 535 6.35 -52.62 -16.44
N GLN A 536 7.44 -52.59 -15.66
CA GLN A 536 8.67 -53.38 -15.87
C GLN A 536 8.61 -54.84 -15.37
N ASP A 537 7.44 -55.41 -15.10
CA ASP A 537 7.36 -56.81 -14.63
C ASP A 537 7.73 -57.84 -15.71
N PHE A 538 7.92 -57.42 -16.96
CA PHE A 538 8.52 -58.20 -18.04
C PHE A 538 9.41 -57.28 -18.89
N GLY A 539 10.73 -57.47 -18.85
CA GLY A 539 11.73 -56.58 -19.46
C GLY A 539 11.68 -56.45 -20.99
N GLN A 540 10.74 -55.65 -21.51
CA GLN A 540 10.70 -55.19 -22.90
C GLN A 540 10.23 -53.73 -22.97
N SER A 541 10.84 -52.97 -23.89
CA SER A 541 10.48 -51.60 -24.26
C SER A 541 9.00 -51.48 -24.68
N CYS A 542 8.42 -50.29 -24.52
CA CYS A 542 7.02 -49.99 -24.91
C CYS A 542 6.68 -50.25 -26.40
N HIS A 543 7.69 -50.58 -27.21
CA HIS A 543 7.54 -51.16 -28.53
C HIS A 543 8.31 -52.47 -28.60
N ASN A 544 7.62 -53.53 -29.02
CA ASN A 544 8.27 -54.60 -29.75
C ASN A 544 7.65 -54.66 -31.14
N GLU A 545 8.51 -54.51 -32.15
CA GLU A 545 8.20 -54.83 -33.53
C GLU A 545 7.75 -56.29 -33.67
N SER A 546 6.96 -56.53 -34.72
CA SER A 546 6.53 -57.81 -35.28
C SER A 546 5.37 -58.54 -34.59
N SER A 547 4.18 -58.35 -35.18
CA SER A 547 3.53 -59.40 -35.96
C SER A 547 4.02 -60.84 -35.71
N HIS A 548 3.70 -61.42 -34.56
CA HIS A 548 3.61 -62.87 -34.45
C HIS A 548 2.21 -63.26 -34.00
N SER A 549 1.45 -63.71 -34.99
CA SER A 549 0.31 -64.58 -34.85
C SER A 549 0.66 -65.75 -33.92
N TYR A 550 0.16 -65.74 -32.69
CA TYR A 550 -0.03 -66.95 -31.93
C TYR A 550 -1.50 -67.33 -31.99
N VAL A 551 -1.73 -68.46 -32.66
CA VAL A 551 -2.99 -69.20 -32.68
C VAL A 551 -3.38 -69.52 -31.23
N ILE A 552 -4.60 -69.17 -30.87
CA ILE A 552 -5.23 -69.60 -29.62
C ILE A 552 -5.60 -71.08 -29.78
N SER A 553 -5.01 -71.94 -28.95
CA SER A 553 -5.66 -73.17 -28.52
C SER A 553 -5.72 -73.18 -27.00
N ASN A 554 -6.78 -72.60 -26.46
CA ASN A 554 -7.67 -73.21 -25.47
C ASN A 554 -8.51 -72.14 -24.76
N GLU A 555 -9.78 -72.47 -24.60
CA GLU A 555 -10.85 -71.67 -24.04
C GLU A 555 -10.62 -71.36 -22.56
N SER A 556 -10.31 -70.10 -22.26
CA SER A 556 -10.90 -69.32 -21.16
C SER A 556 -10.15 -67.98 -21.08
N ILE A 557 -10.90 -66.91 -20.87
CA ILE A 557 -10.47 -65.50 -20.89
C ILE A 557 -10.38 -64.89 -22.31
N LYS A 558 -11.55 -64.73 -22.95
CA LYS A 558 -11.77 -63.58 -23.84
C LYS A 558 -11.82 -62.30 -22.99
N LEU A 559 -10.65 -61.76 -22.62
CA LEU A 559 -10.56 -60.34 -22.31
C LEU A 559 -10.52 -59.60 -23.64
N ASN A 560 -11.56 -58.81 -23.90
CA ASN A 560 -11.64 -57.86 -25.00
C ASN A 560 -10.38 -56.99 -24.99
N ILE A 561 -9.37 -57.33 -25.81
CA ILE A 561 -8.42 -56.35 -26.31
C ILE A 561 -9.24 -55.49 -27.28
N ARG A 562 -9.98 -54.52 -26.73
CA ARG A 562 -10.47 -53.38 -27.52
C ARG A 562 -9.23 -52.81 -28.18
N SER A 563 -9.24 -52.79 -29.51
CA SER A 563 -8.21 -52.20 -30.37
C SER A 563 -7.66 -50.93 -29.74
N ILE A 564 -6.38 -50.97 -29.37
CA ILE A 564 -5.65 -49.77 -28.93
C ILE A 564 -5.79 -48.75 -30.07
N PRO A 565 -6.31 -47.54 -29.83
CA PRO A 565 -6.33 -46.50 -30.85
C PRO A 565 -4.92 -46.32 -31.41
N LYS A 566 -4.74 -46.31 -32.74
CA LYS A 566 -3.41 -46.11 -33.37
C LYS A 566 -2.67 -44.88 -32.82
N THR A 567 -3.43 -43.88 -32.37
CA THR A 567 -2.94 -42.66 -31.72
C THR A 567 -2.23 -42.90 -30.37
N CYS A 568 -2.48 -44.01 -29.66
CA CYS A 568 -1.78 -44.36 -28.42
C CYS A 568 -0.45 -45.09 -28.67
N LEU A 569 -0.24 -45.65 -29.88
CA LEU A 569 0.97 -46.40 -30.29
C LEU A 569 2.11 -45.49 -30.77
N ASP A 570 1.86 -44.19 -30.89
CA ASP A 570 2.85 -43.18 -31.31
C ASP A 570 3.66 -42.60 -30.13
N TYR A 571 3.38 -43.04 -28.89
CA TYR A 571 4.05 -42.55 -27.68
C TYR A 571 5.14 -43.51 -27.18
N ASN A 572 6.32 -42.97 -26.88
CA ASN A 572 7.47 -43.70 -26.32
C ASN A 572 7.57 -43.55 -24.80
N GLU A 573 8.37 -44.40 -24.16
CA GLU A 573 8.70 -44.27 -22.73
C GLU A 573 9.39 -42.92 -22.45
N GLY A 574 8.93 -42.23 -21.40
CA GLY A 574 9.43 -40.89 -21.06
C GLY A 574 8.77 -39.73 -21.83
N ASP A 575 7.90 -40.01 -22.80
CA ASP A 575 7.15 -38.95 -23.49
C ASP A 575 6.17 -38.26 -22.53
N ASN A 576 6.09 -36.94 -22.64
CA ASN A 576 5.16 -36.13 -21.86
C ASN A 576 3.72 -36.44 -22.28
N CYS A 577 2.88 -36.81 -21.32
CA CYS A 577 1.47 -37.11 -21.54
C CYS A 577 0.58 -36.12 -20.77
N ASN A 578 -0.59 -35.81 -21.32
CA ASN A 578 -1.63 -35.09 -20.61
C ASN A 578 -2.63 -36.13 -20.05
N PRO A 579 -2.81 -36.24 -18.72
CA PRO A 579 -3.67 -37.28 -18.13
C PRO A 579 -5.13 -37.20 -18.59
N ASP A 580 -5.69 -35.99 -18.79
CA ASP A 580 -7.08 -35.82 -19.22
C ASP A 580 -7.29 -36.31 -20.67
N HIS A 581 -6.34 -36.01 -21.55
CA HIS A 581 -6.35 -36.47 -22.93
C HIS A 581 -6.10 -37.98 -23.04
N PHE A 582 -5.22 -38.50 -22.17
CA PHE A 582 -4.88 -39.92 -22.10
C PHE A 582 -6.08 -40.77 -21.62
N LEU A 583 -6.87 -40.24 -20.68
CA LEU A 583 -8.11 -40.85 -20.20
C LEU A 583 -9.23 -40.80 -21.26
N GLN A 584 -9.38 -39.67 -21.97
CA GLN A 584 -10.38 -39.54 -23.04
C GLN A 584 -10.13 -40.50 -24.22
N LEU A 585 -8.86 -40.78 -24.53
CA LEU A 585 -8.47 -41.73 -25.57
C LEU A 585 -8.57 -43.20 -25.13
N ASN A 586 -8.94 -43.51 -23.87
CA ASN A 586 -8.93 -44.87 -23.32
C ASN A 586 -7.57 -45.59 -23.48
N CYS A 587 -6.46 -44.85 -23.42
CA CYS A 587 -5.12 -45.46 -23.55
C CYS A 587 -4.65 -46.18 -22.25
N SER A 588 -5.47 -46.19 -21.18
CA SER A 588 -5.12 -46.83 -19.89
C SER A 588 -5.41 -48.34 -19.93
N ILE A 589 -4.37 -49.13 -20.09
CA ILE A 589 -4.36 -50.61 -20.07
C ILE A 589 -3.20 -51.04 -19.15
N ASP A 590 -3.21 -52.28 -18.64
CA ASP A 590 -2.23 -52.88 -17.70
C ASP A 590 -0.73 -52.66 -18.03
N ARG A 591 -0.37 -52.15 -19.21
CA ARG A 591 1.02 -51.94 -19.65
C ARG A 591 1.48 -50.49 -19.81
N ILE A 592 0.59 -49.50 -19.99
CA ILE A 592 0.97 -48.10 -20.27
C ILE A 592 0.21 -47.16 -19.33
N ARG A 593 0.95 -46.40 -18.51
CA ARG A 593 0.37 -45.43 -17.57
C ARG A 593 0.99 -44.05 -17.79
N CYS A 594 0.15 -43.02 -17.78
CA CYS A 594 0.59 -41.64 -17.66
C CYS A 594 0.82 -41.34 -16.18
N VAL A 595 2.08 -41.34 -15.74
CA VAL A 595 2.46 -41.23 -14.33
C VAL A 595 3.07 -39.86 -14.09
N TYR A 596 2.73 -39.27 -12.95
CA TYR A 596 3.38 -38.04 -12.50
C TYR A 596 4.86 -38.31 -12.23
N VAL A 597 5.74 -37.52 -12.82
CA VAL A 597 7.19 -37.66 -12.62
C VAL A 597 7.71 -36.50 -11.77
N SER A 598 7.54 -35.27 -12.25
CA SER A 598 8.09 -34.08 -11.57
C SER A 598 7.24 -32.85 -11.86
N TYR A 599 7.39 -31.78 -11.09
CA TYR A 599 6.98 -30.46 -11.55
C TYR A 599 8.07 -29.94 -12.49
N GLY A 600 7.69 -29.29 -13.59
CA GLY A 600 8.62 -28.89 -14.67
C GLY A 600 9.68 -27.84 -14.36
N PHE A 601 10.10 -27.73 -13.11
CA PHE A 601 11.00 -26.71 -12.57
C PHE A 601 12.04 -27.27 -11.58
N VAL A 602 12.22 -28.59 -11.51
CA VAL A 602 13.11 -29.22 -10.54
C VAL A 602 14.19 -30.02 -11.27
N ASP A 603 15.44 -29.55 -11.19
CA ASP A 603 16.63 -30.30 -11.63
C ASP A 603 16.72 -31.66 -10.92
N GLU A 604 17.23 -32.67 -11.63
CA GLU A 604 17.46 -34.06 -11.17
C GLU A 604 18.23 -34.17 -9.84
N THR A 605 18.94 -33.12 -9.43
CA THR A 605 19.70 -33.09 -8.17
C THR A 605 18.83 -32.95 -6.91
N PHE A 606 17.57 -32.53 -7.03
CA PHE A 606 16.66 -32.32 -5.88
C PHE A 606 15.90 -33.59 -5.47
N GLU A 607 15.66 -34.54 -6.38
CA GLU A 607 14.99 -35.81 -6.05
C GLU A 607 15.81 -36.63 -5.03
N ASN A 608 17.13 -36.67 -5.20
CA ASN A 608 17.99 -37.49 -4.36
C ASN A 608 18.11 -37.01 -2.90
N TYR A 609 17.69 -35.78 -2.58
CA TYR A 609 17.81 -35.22 -1.23
C TYR A 609 16.50 -35.23 -0.43
N LEU A 610 15.34 -35.38 -1.07
CA LEU A 610 14.02 -35.28 -0.41
C LEU A 610 13.25 -36.60 -0.34
N ASN A 611 13.94 -37.71 -0.05
CA ASN A 611 13.34 -38.99 0.34
C ASN A 611 12.68 -38.97 1.75
N THR A 612 11.98 -37.89 2.10
CA THR A 612 11.07 -37.87 3.25
C THR A 612 9.64 -37.65 2.76
N VAL A 613 8.77 -38.61 3.06
CA VAL A 613 7.33 -38.74 2.71
C VAL A 613 6.49 -37.46 2.87
N TRP A 614 6.98 -36.47 3.62
CA TRP A 614 6.35 -35.16 3.80
C TRP A 614 6.47 -34.22 2.59
N SER A 615 7.50 -34.37 1.74
CA SER A 615 7.76 -33.48 0.59
C SER A 615 6.76 -33.66 -0.55
N HIS A 616 6.40 -34.90 -0.86
CA HIS A 616 5.50 -35.25 -1.97
C HIS A 616 4.03 -34.87 -1.68
N ARG A 617 3.56 -35.08 -0.45
CA ARG A 617 2.18 -34.73 -0.07
C ARG A 617 2.00 -33.22 0.04
N LEU A 618 3.04 -32.50 0.49
CA LEU A 618 3.03 -31.04 0.56
C LEU A 618 3.09 -30.39 -0.83
N SER A 619 3.89 -30.92 -1.76
CA SER A 619 3.97 -30.37 -3.14
C SER A 619 2.67 -30.58 -3.92
N GLN A 620 2.02 -31.74 -3.79
CA GLN A 620 0.69 -31.99 -4.35
C GLN A 620 -0.38 -31.08 -3.74
N PHE A 621 -0.37 -30.88 -2.41
CA PHE A 621 -1.28 -29.96 -1.74
C PHE A 621 -1.05 -28.50 -2.18
N LEU A 622 0.21 -28.06 -2.26
CA LEU A 622 0.58 -26.70 -2.69
C LEU A 622 0.22 -26.44 -4.17
N SER A 623 0.28 -27.45 -5.04
CA SER A 623 -0.15 -27.31 -6.44
C SER A 623 -1.67 -27.20 -6.57
N GLN A 624 -2.41 -28.06 -5.87
CA GLN A 624 -3.88 -28.07 -5.88
C GLN A 624 -4.48 -26.80 -5.25
N TYR A 625 -3.83 -26.23 -4.23
CA TYR A 625 -4.27 -25.03 -3.51
C TYR A 625 -3.40 -23.80 -3.76
N SER A 626 -2.65 -23.76 -4.87
CA SER A 626 -1.69 -22.68 -5.18
C SER A 626 -2.33 -21.29 -5.09
N TRP A 627 -3.58 -21.15 -5.54
CA TRP A 627 -4.31 -19.87 -5.46
C TRP A 627 -4.63 -19.45 -4.01
N LEU A 628 -4.97 -20.38 -3.11
CA LEU A 628 -5.21 -20.09 -1.68
C LEU A 628 -3.91 -19.67 -0.98
N VAL A 629 -2.81 -20.36 -1.28
CA VAL A 629 -1.48 -20.03 -0.74
C VAL A 629 -1.05 -18.62 -1.18
N ASN A 630 -1.30 -18.27 -2.45
CA ASN A 630 -1.01 -16.94 -2.96
C ASN A 630 -1.89 -15.85 -2.31
N ILE A 631 -3.19 -16.10 -2.10
CA ILE A 631 -4.07 -15.16 -1.38
C ILE A 631 -3.59 -14.98 0.07
N PHE A 632 -3.23 -16.08 0.74
CA PHE A 632 -2.72 -16.02 2.11
C PHE A 632 -1.39 -15.26 2.19
N ASN A 633 -0.49 -15.43 1.21
CA ASN A 633 0.75 -14.69 1.13
C ASN A 633 0.49 -13.18 0.92
N ILE A 634 -0.45 -12.81 0.04
CA ILE A 634 -0.88 -11.42 -0.13
C ILE A 634 -1.41 -10.85 1.19
N PHE A 635 -2.24 -11.61 1.91
CA PHE A 635 -2.72 -11.20 3.23
C PHE A 635 -1.58 -10.98 4.22
N ILE A 636 -0.60 -11.89 4.30
CA ILE A 636 0.56 -11.74 5.18
C ILE A 636 1.35 -10.47 4.84
N ILE A 637 1.55 -10.15 3.55
CA ILE A 637 2.26 -8.93 3.15
C ILE A 637 1.53 -7.70 3.68
N TYR A 638 0.22 -7.57 3.41
CA TYR A 638 -0.56 -6.44 3.91
C TYR A 638 -0.59 -6.39 5.44
N TRP A 639 -0.67 -7.54 6.11
CA TRP A 639 -0.69 -7.61 7.57
C TRP A 639 0.62 -7.18 8.19
N LEU A 640 1.76 -7.63 7.66
CA LEU A 640 3.07 -7.21 8.12
C LEU A 640 3.29 -5.71 7.91
N LEU A 641 2.87 -5.17 6.76
CA LEU A 641 2.92 -3.73 6.49
C LEU A 641 2.06 -2.91 7.45
N ALA A 642 0.84 -3.37 7.74
CA ALA A 642 -0.02 -2.69 8.71
C ALA A 642 0.51 -2.85 10.15
N PHE A 643 1.11 -4.00 10.47
CA PHE A 643 1.65 -4.32 11.78
C PHE A 643 2.85 -3.46 12.14
N THR A 644 3.79 -3.26 11.22
CA THR A 644 4.97 -2.39 11.43
C THR A 644 4.56 -0.94 11.65
N ILE A 645 3.58 -0.42 10.90
CA ILE A 645 3.04 0.93 11.09
C ILE A 645 2.36 1.05 12.46
N ALA A 646 1.54 0.07 12.85
CA ALA A 646 0.89 0.07 14.16
C ALA A 646 1.90 -0.12 15.32
N LEU A 647 2.99 -0.85 15.09
CA LEU A 647 4.10 -0.99 16.03
C LEU A 647 4.80 0.35 16.25
N GLU A 648 5.13 1.08 15.18
CA GLU A 648 5.68 2.44 15.26
C GLU A 648 4.77 3.37 16.05
N GLU A 649 3.48 3.40 15.71
CA GLU A 649 2.50 4.25 16.41
C GLU A 649 2.47 3.92 17.90
N MET A 650 2.38 2.64 18.27
CA MET A 650 2.30 2.24 19.68
C MET A 650 3.58 2.55 20.47
N VAL A 651 4.77 2.37 19.88
CA VAL A 651 6.04 2.68 20.55
C VAL A 651 6.17 4.19 20.82
N LEU A 652 5.85 5.00 19.82
CA LEU A 652 5.88 6.46 19.95
C LEU A 652 4.83 6.96 20.96
N VAL A 653 3.63 6.40 20.91
CA VAL A 653 2.56 6.70 21.87
C VAL A 653 2.99 6.36 23.30
N CYS A 654 3.55 5.17 23.56
CA CYS A 654 4.06 4.80 24.88
C CYS A 654 5.14 5.81 25.35
N THR A 655 6.03 6.22 24.45
CA THR A 655 7.09 7.19 24.74
C THR A 655 6.53 8.54 25.17
N PHE A 656 5.58 9.10 24.40
CA PHE A 656 5.02 10.43 24.71
C PHE A 656 4.04 10.40 25.88
N ALA A 657 3.33 9.30 26.10
CA ALA A 657 2.51 9.11 27.29
C ALA A 657 3.38 9.06 28.56
N SER A 658 4.49 8.31 28.55
CA SER A 658 5.46 8.31 29.66
C SER A 658 6.05 9.70 29.89
N TYR A 659 6.42 10.43 28.84
CA TYR A 659 6.89 11.81 28.97
C TYR A 659 5.89 12.71 29.71
N TYR A 660 4.61 12.63 29.37
CA TYR A 660 3.56 13.43 30.01
C TYR A 660 3.46 13.15 31.52
N TRP A 661 3.37 11.87 31.90
CA TRP A 661 3.15 11.49 33.31
C TRP A 661 4.39 11.63 34.20
N GLU A 662 5.58 11.74 33.62
CA GLU A 662 6.85 11.88 34.35
C GLU A 662 7.35 13.34 34.41
N ILE A 663 6.65 14.31 33.78
CA ILE A 663 7.16 15.67 33.55
C ILE A 663 7.54 16.43 34.83
N ASN A 664 6.80 16.22 35.92
CA ASN A 664 7.01 16.90 37.20
C ASN A 664 8.16 16.30 38.03
N GLN A 665 8.55 15.05 37.76
CA GLN A 665 9.69 14.39 38.43
C GLN A 665 11.02 14.70 37.74
N LEU A 666 11.01 15.40 36.61
CA LEU A 666 12.23 15.80 35.87
C LEU A 666 13.07 16.87 36.59
N ASN A 667 12.49 17.58 37.57
CA ASN A 667 13.17 18.68 38.29
C ASN A 667 13.84 18.23 39.60
N GLU A 668 13.57 17.02 40.12
CA GLU A 668 14.18 16.50 41.34
C GLU A 668 15.06 15.27 41.03
N LYS A 669 16.39 15.50 41.02
CA LYS A 669 17.51 14.55 41.04
C LYS A 669 17.23 13.07 40.66
N CYS A 670 17.76 12.70 39.49
CA CYS A 670 17.92 11.33 39.01
C CYS A 670 18.66 10.42 40.01
N CYS A 671 17.93 9.62 40.79
CA CYS A 671 18.50 8.64 41.71
C CYS A 671 17.71 7.33 41.70
N HIS A 672 17.70 6.56 40.60
CA HIS A 672 17.51 5.10 40.60
C HIS A 672 17.64 4.54 39.18
N GLY A 673 18.84 4.13 38.72
CA GLY A 673 19.07 3.11 37.68
C GLY A 673 18.44 3.24 36.27
N TYR A 674 17.55 4.19 36.00
CA TYR A 674 16.84 4.35 34.74
C TYR A 674 17.46 5.50 33.94
N CYS A 675 18.02 5.18 32.76
CA CYS A 675 18.62 6.17 31.89
C CYS A 675 17.53 6.94 31.12
N HIS A 676 17.26 8.18 31.51
CA HIS A 676 16.37 9.11 30.80
C HIS A 676 16.69 9.26 29.30
N LYS A 677 17.94 8.97 28.88
CA LYS A 677 18.34 8.99 27.46
C LYS A 677 17.68 7.90 26.60
N CYS A 678 16.98 6.95 27.20
CA CYS A 678 16.41 5.77 26.53
C CYS A 678 14.87 5.69 26.62
N LEU A 679 14.16 6.81 26.67
CA LEU A 679 12.68 6.83 26.76
C LEU A 679 11.99 6.02 25.63
N CYS A 680 12.49 6.13 24.39
CA CYS A 680 11.97 5.34 23.27
C CYS A 680 12.24 3.83 23.42
N LEU A 681 13.38 3.45 24.01
CA LEU A 681 13.70 2.04 24.26
C LEU A 681 12.76 1.46 25.32
N GLN A 682 12.45 2.23 26.36
CA GLN A 682 11.44 1.85 27.34
C GLN A 682 10.06 1.69 26.68
N GLY A 683 9.65 2.64 25.85
CA GLY A 683 8.42 2.54 25.05
C GLY A 683 8.38 1.27 24.19
N LEU A 684 9.51 0.90 23.57
CA LEU A 684 9.65 -0.35 22.82
C LEU A 684 9.48 -1.58 23.71
N VAL A 685 10.17 -1.64 24.84
CA VAL A 685 10.09 -2.77 25.77
C VAL A 685 8.66 -2.95 26.30
N ILE A 686 7.99 -1.86 26.68
CA ILE A 686 6.58 -1.89 27.11
C ILE A 686 5.70 -2.43 25.98
N THR A 687 5.91 -1.93 24.76
CA THR A 687 5.12 -2.32 23.59
C THR A 687 5.26 -3.81 23.27
N LEU A 688 6.51 -4.30 23.19
CA LEU A 688 6.80 -5.71 22.88
C LEU A 688 6.33 -6.65 24.00
N ARG A 689 6.41 -6.24 25.26
CA ARG A 689 6.07 -7.09 26.40
C ARG A 689 4.57 -7.14 26.69
N TYR A 690 3.85 -6.04 26.52
CA TYR A 690 2.47 -5.92 27.00
C TYR A 690 1.43 -5.64 25.90
N HIS A 691 1.82 -5.10 24.74
CA HIS A 691 0.86 -4.56 23.76
C HIS A 691 0.91 -5.20 22.38
N LEU A 692 1.76 -6.22 22.17
CA LEU A 692 1.90 -6.89 20.87
C LEU A 692 0.58 -7.49 20.35
N GLY A 693 -0.25 -8.05 21.24
CA GLY A 693 -1.56 -8.59 20.89
C GLY A 693 -2.56 -7.52 20.43
N THR A 694 -2.56 -6.36 21.09
CA THR A 694 -3.39 -5.19 20.71
C THR A 694 -3.01 -4.67 19.33
N ILE A 695 -1.71 -4.60 19.03
CA ILE A 695 -1.17 -4.20 17.73
C ILE A 695 -1.59 -5.21 16.67
N ALA A 696 -1.32 -6.50 16.89
CA ALA A 696 -1.65 -7.58 15.95
C ALA A 696 -3.14 -7.63 15.62
N PHE A 697 -4.01 -7.47 16.62
CA PHE A 697 -5.45 -7.42 16.44
C PHE A 697 -5.86 -6.22 15.58
N GLY A 698 -5.46 -5.00 15.94
CA GLY A 698 -5.82 -3.80 15.18
C GLY A 698 -5.28 -3.79 13.74
N SER A 699 -4.03 -4.22 13.53
CA SER A 699 -3.43 -4.24 12.19
C SER A 699 -4.04 -5.30 11.27
N SER A 700 -4.55 -6.41 11.82
CA SER A 700 -5.19 -7.47 11.03
C SER A 700 -6.46 -6.99 10.33
N PHE A 701 -7.28 -6.14 10.97
CA PHE A 701 -8.49 -5.58 10.35
C PHE A 701 -8.16 -4.67 9.18
N ILE A 702 -7.14 -3.82 9.32
CA ILE A 702 -6.65 -2.96 8.22
C ILE A 702 -6.21 -3.84 7.04
N ALA A 703 -5.45 -4.90 7.32
CA ALA A 703 -4.98 -5.82 6.30
C ALA A 703 -6.12 -6.58 5.59
N ILE A 704 -7.14 -7.02 6.32
CA ILE A 704 -8.33 -7.67 5.73
C ILE A 704 -9.01 -6.72 4.74
N ILE A 705 -9.23 -5.46 5.13
CA ILE A 705 -9.85 -4.45 4.26
C ILE A 705 -9.00 -4.22 3.01
N ASP A 706 -7.67 -4.15 3.15
CA ASP A 706 -6.76 -3.93 2.01
C ASP A 706 -6.71 -5.13 1.06
N VAL A 707 -6.74 -6.36 1.57
CA VAL A 707 -6.87 -7.56 0.73
C VAL A 707 -8.18 -7.54 -0.05
N ILE A 708 -9.31 -7.24 0.59
CA ILE A 708 -10.62 -7.16 -0.08
C ILE A 708 -10.60 -6.08 -1.18
N ARG A 709 -10.01 -4.91 -0.91
CA ARG A 709 -9.87 -3.84 -1.90
C ARG A 709 -9.05 -4.28 -3.12
N THR A 710 -7.92 -4.95 -2.89
CA THR A 710 -7.08 -5.47 -3.96
C THR A 710 -7.78 -6.54 -4.78
N LEU A 711 -8.56 -7.43 -4.14
CA LEU A 711 -9.39 -8.42 -4.84
C LEU A 711 -10.44 -7.75 -5.73
N ILE A 712 -11.06 -6.67 -5.27
CA ILE A 712 -12.04 -5.91 -6.05
C ILE A 712 -11.39 -5.23 -7.26
N ASP A 713 -10.16 -4.73 -7.11
CA ASP A 713 -9.38 -4.20 -8.25
C ASP A 713 -9.09 -5.29 -9.29
N LEU A 714 -8.73 -6.49 -8.85
CA LEU A 714 -8.56 -7.63 -9.77
C LEU A 714 -9.85 -8.00 -10.51
N ILE A 715 -11.01 -7.93 -9.84
CA ILE A 715 -12.31 -8.17 -10.48
C ILE A 715 -12.60 -7.06 -11.51
N LYS A 716 -12.30 -5.80 -11.17
CA LYS A 716 -12.49 -4.67 -12.08
C LYS A 716 -11.68 -4.83 -13.36
N ASP A 717 -10.39 -5.14 -13.24
CA ASP A 717 -9.50 -5.31 -14.40
C ASP A 717 -9.96 -6.47 -15.30
N ARG A 718 -10.46 -7.56 -14.70
CA ARG A 718 -11.03 -8.66 -15.46
C ARG A 718 -12.32 -8.28 -16.19
N MET A 719 -13.18 -7.47 -15.58
CA MET A 719 -14.39 -6.97 -16.24
C MET A 719 -14.06 -6.04 -17.41
N GLU A 720 -13.01 -5.23 -17.28
CA GLU A 720 -12.51 -4.38 -18.37
C GLU A 720 -11.94 -5.21 -19.51
N ALA A 721 -11.20 -6.29 -19.21
CA ALA A 721 -10.67 -7.20 -20.23
C ALA A 721 -11.76 -7.93 -21.04
N MET A 722 -12.93 -8.19 -20.44
CA MET A 722 -14.06 -8.88 -21.07
C MET A 722 -15.10 -7.93 -21.71
N ASN A 723 -14.86 -6.60 -21.74
CA ASN A 723 -15.82 -5.60 -22.24
C ASN A 723 -17.24 -5.73 -21.65
N LEU A 724 -17.34 -6.03 -20.35
CA LEU A 724 -18.62 -6.19 -19.65
C LEU A 724 -19.38 -4.86 -19.45
N ASN A 725 -20.71 -4.96 -19.27
CA ASN A 725 -21.68 -3.87 -19.11
C ASN A 725 -21.23 -2.78 -18.10
N ASN A 726 -21.48 -1.51 -18.45
CA ASN A 726 -21.10 -0.34 -17.64
C ASN A 726 -21.66 -0.35 -16.20
N TYR A 727 -22.81 -0.99 -15.97
CA TYR A 727 -23.40 -1.13 -14.63
C TYR A 727 -22.50 -1.89 -13.66
N GLY A 728 -21.87 -3.00 -14.10
CA GLY A 728 -20.96 -3.78 -13.23
C GLY A 728 -19.72 -2.99 -12.81
N LYS A 729 -19.17 -2.20 -13.72
CA LYS A 729 -18.03 -1.29 -13.44
C LYS A 729 -18.42 -0.20 -12.44
N CYS A 730 -19.63 0.35 -12.56
CA CYS A 730 -20.16 1.34 -11.62
C CYS A 730 -20.31 0.74 -10.22
N CYS A 731 -20.94 -0.43 -10.09
CA CYS A 731 -21.12 -1.12 -8.80
C CYS A 731 -19.78 -1.42 -8.10
N VAL A 732 -18.79 -1.97 -8.83
CA VAL A 732 -17.47 -2.28 -8.27
C VAL A 732 -16.74 -1.01 -7.81
N THR A 733 -16.87 0.09 -8.57
CA THR A 733 -16.28 1.37 -8.18
C THR A 733 -16.93 1.94 -6.91
N LEU A 734 -18.25 1.80 -6.76
CA LEU A 734 -18.97 2.21 -5.55
C LEU A 734 -18.51 1.42 -4.31
N ILE A 735 -18.44 0.09 -4.41
CA ILE A 735 -18.00 -0.79 -3.31
C ILE A 735 -16.55 -0.45 -2.91
N LYS A 736 -15.66 -0.22 -3.90
CA LYS A 736 -14.29 0.23 -3.63
C LYS A 736 -14.25 1.55 -2.87
N GLY A 737 -15.11 2.51 -3.25
CA GLY A 737 -15.28 3.78 -2.54
C GLY A 737 -15.68 3.57 -1.08
N CYS A 738 -16.69 2.75 -0.82
CA CYS A 738 -17.14 2.42 0.54
C CYS A 738 -16.03 1.75 1.37
N LEU A 739 -15.31 0.77 0.82
CA LEU A 739 -14.20 0.12 1.50
C LEU A 739 -13.04 1.08 1.77
N ASN A 740 -12.84 2.07 0.91
CA ASN A 740 -11.87 3.13 1.17
C ASN A 740 -12.27 3.98 2.37
N CYS A 741 -13.55 4.33 2.50
CA CYS A 741 -14.05 5.02 3.69
C CYS A 741 -13.89 4.15 4.94
N ILE A 742 -14.27 2.88 4.90
CA ILE A 742 -14.13 1.95 6.04
C ILE A 742 -12.66 1.83 6.47
N ARG A 743 -11.73 1.68 5.52
CA ARG A 743 -10.28 1.66 5.80
C ARG A 743 -9.85 2.93 6.54
N CYS A 744 -10.21 4.09 6.02
CA CYS A 744 -9.84 5.39 6.61
C CYS A 744 -10.43 5.56 8.02
N CYS A 745 -11.70 5.22 8.23
CA CYS A 745 -12.34 5.30 9.54
C CYS A 745 -11.68 4.36 10.54
N PHE A 746 -11.42 3.12 10.15
CA PHE A 746 -10.81 2.14 11.05
C PHE A 746 -9.37 2.53 11.41
N GLN A 747 -8.60 3.05 10.44
CA GLN A 747 -7.26 3.59 10.69
C GLN A 747 -7.29 4.76 11.67
N PHE A 748 -8.23 5.70 11.49
CA PHE A 748 -8.42 6.83 12.41
C PHE A 748 -8.74 6.36 13.84
N PHE A 749 -9.71 5.46 14.03
CA PHE A 749 -10.07 4.97 15.37
C PHE A 749 -8.98 4.12 16.02
N SER A 750 -8.24 3.33 15.22
CA SER A 750 -7.15 2.49 15.71
C SER A 750 -6.06 3.35 16.37
N ARG A 751 -5.67 4.47 15.73
CA ARG A 751 -4.70 5.42 16.28
C ARG A 751 -5.07 5.91 17.67
N TYR A 752 -6.30 6.40 17.88
CA TYR A 752 -6.74 6.84 19.22
C TYR A 752 -6.95 5.69 20.20
N THR A 753 -7.25 4.50 19.71
CA THR A 753 -7.33 3.29 20.54
C THR A 753 -5.96 2.91 21.08
N TYR A 754 -4.90 3.03 20.28
CA TYR A 754 -3.52 2.81 20.74
C TYR A 754 -3.10 3.86 21.78
N ILE A 755 -3.45 5.13 21.57
CA ILE A 755 -3.25 6.20 22.57
C ILE A 755 -3.91 5.86 23.91
N MET A 756 -5.20 5.49 23.89
CA MET A 756 -5.91 5.10 25.11
C MET A 756 -5.39 3.80 25.72
N THR A 757 -4.89 2.86 24.91
CA THR A 757 -4.27 1.63 25.39
C THR A 757 -3.01 1.93 26.20
N ALA A 758 -2.16 2.83 25.72
CA ALA A 758 -0.93 3.21 26.43
C ALA A 758 -1.23 3.93 27.75
N ILE A 759 -2.28 4.77 27.78
CA ILE A 759 -2.67 5.52 28.99
C ILE A 759 -3.36 4.61 30.02
N SER A 760 -4.30 3.76 29.58
CA SER A 760 -5.16 2.98 30.49
C SER A 760 -4.67 1.56 30.79
N GLY A 761 -3.72 1.04 29.99
CA GLY A 761 -3.22 -0.34 30.10
C GLY A 761 -4.23 -1.43 29.72
N LYS A 762 -5.40 -1.07 29.16
CA LYS A 762 -6.45 -2.02 28.78
C LYS A 762 -6.26 -2.55 27.35
N TRP A 763 -6.80 -3.73 27.06
CA TRP A 763 -6.82 -4.31 25.71
C TRP A 763 -7.63 -3.47 24.69
N PHE A 764 -7.44 -3.76 23.39
CA PHE A 764 -7.96 -2.96 22.26
C PHE A 764 -9.42 -2.53 22.39
N CYS A 765 -10.35 -3.47 22.58
CA CYS A 765 -11.80 -3.18 22.54
C CYS A 765 -12.25 -2.26 23.69
N SER A 766 -11.71 -2.46 24.90
CA SER A 766 -12.06 -1.61 26.05
C SER A 766 -11.46 -0.20 25.90
N SER A 767 -10.23 -0.12 25.41
CA SER A 767 -9.57 1.15 25.10
C SER A 767 -10.31 1.90 23.99
N SER A 768 -10.79 1.19 22.97
CA SER A 768 -11.54 1.79 21.85
C SER A 768 -12.86 2.43 22.30
N LEU A 769 -13.62 1.74 23.16
CA LEU A 769 -14.86 2.29 23.72
C LEU A 769 -14.60 3.55 24.57
N THR A 770 -13.53 3.54 25.36
CA THR A 770 -13.16 4.68 26.20
C THR A 770 -12.66 5.85 25.35
N ALA A 771 -11.83 5.58 24.35
CA ALA A 771 -11.31 6.57 23.41
C ALA A 771 -12.42 7.24 22.60
N THR A 772 -13.34 6.46 22.03
CA THR A 772 -14.47 6.97 21.24
C THR A 772 -15.41 7.84 22.06
N ARG A 773 -15.71 7.46 23.31
CA ARG A 773 -16.48 8.31 24.23
C ARG A 773 -15.79 9.65 24.48
N LEU A 774 -14.48 9.64 24.74
CA LEU A 774 -13.70 10.87 24.98
C LEU A 774 -13.63 11.75 23.72
N LEU A 775 -13.46 11.13 22.55
CA LEU A 775 -13.46 11.78 21.24
C LEU A 775 -14.78 12.51 20.98
N LEU A 776 -15.92 11.86 21.22
CA LEU A 776 -17.24 12.45 20.97
C LEU A 776 -17.53 13.62 21.91
N LYS A 777 -17.13 13.55 23.20
CA LYS A 777 -17.29 14.66 24.15
C LYS A 777 -16.46 15.90 23.76
N ASN A 778 -15.30 15.71 23.15
CA ASN A 778 -14.34 16.78 22.85
C ASN A 778 -14.09 16.96 21.34
N CYS A 779 -15.05 16.58 20.49
CA CYS A 779 -14.87 16.47 19.05
C CYS A 779 -14.37 17.78 18.41
N LEU A 780 -14.96 18.93 18.75
CA LEU A 780 -14.54 20.24 18.23
C LEU A 780 -13.10 20.60 18.61
N ARG A 781 -12.67 20.32 19.85
CA ARG A 781 -11.31 20.61 20.31
C ARG A 781 -10.28 19.77 19.53
N ILE A 782 -10.60 18.48 19.34
CA ILE A 782 -9.76 17.52 18.61
C ILE A 782 -9.68 17.91 17.13
N PHE A 783 -10.81 18.25 16.52
CA PHE A 783 -10.85 18.64 15.11
C PHE A 783 -10.00 19.89 14.86
N VAL A 784 -10.12 20.93 15.69
CA VAL A 784 -9.30 22.15 15.54
C VAL A 784 -7.82 21.83 15.71
N LEU A 785 -7.45 21.07 16.75
CA LEU A 785 -6.06 20.66 16.98
C LEU A 785 -5.48 19.90 15.78
N ASP A 786 -6.20 18.90 15.28
CA ASP A 786 -5.77 18.08 14.14
C ASP A 786 -5.59 18.93 12.89
N ARG A 787 -6.54 19.85 12.60
CA ARG A 787 -6.46 20.72 11.42
C ARG A 787 -5.34 21.76 11.51
N VAL A 788 -5.16 22.41 12.65
CA VAL A 788 -4.07 23.37 12.85
C VAL A 788 -2.71 22.68 12.74
N CYS A 789 -2.55 21.51 13.37
CA CYS A 789 -1.34 20.71 13.27
C CYS A 789 -1.08 20.27 11.82
N ALA A 790 -2.11 19.79 11.10
CA ALA A 790 -1.98 19.39 9.70
C ALA A 790 -1.53 20.53 8.79
N ILE A 791 -2.10 21.74 8.94
CA ILE A 791 -1.70 22.92 8.16
C ILE A 791 -0.24 23.29 8.44
N LEU A 792 0.16 23.35 9.71
CA LEU A 792 1.53 23.67 10.12
C LEU A 792 2.55 22.69 9.52
N LEU A 793 2.26 21.39 9.59
CA LEU A 793 3.14 20.36 9.04
C LEU A 793 3.12 20.36 7.51
N TYR A 794 2.00 20.70 6.87
CA TYR A 794 1.90 20.82 5.42
C TYR A 794 2.74 21.99 4.87
N ILE A 795 2.69 23.16 5.54
CA ILE A 795 3.55 24.30 5.21
C ILE A 795 5.03 23.89 5.34
N GLY A 796 5.39 23.19 6.43
CA GLY A 796 6.75 22.67 6.61
C GLY A 796 7.21 21.77 5.46
N ARG A 797 6.35 20.85 4.97
CA ARG A 797 6.65 20.00 3.81
C ARG A 797 6.94 20.82 2.56
N ILE A 798 6.08 21.79 2.25
CA ILE A 798 6.25 22.64 1.06
C ILE A 798 7.54 23.47 1.18
N THR A 799 7.79 24.12 2.31
CA THR A 799 8.96 24.98 2.51
C THR A 799 10.26 24.18 2.39
N ILE A 800 10.33 23.00 2.99
CA ILE A 800 11.53 22.14 2.93
C ILE A 800 11.73 21.62 1.50
N THR A 801 10.67 21.17 0.82
CA THR A 801 10.76 20.70 -0.56
C THR A 801 11.18 21.81 -1.52
N ILE A 802 10.56 22.99 -1.48
CA ILE A 802 10.93 24.12 -2.35
C ILE A 802 12.36 24.56 -2.07
N GLY A 803 12.73 24.74 -0.80
CA GLY A 803 14.09 25.12 -0.40
C GLY A 803 15.13 24.12 -0.91
N SER A 804 14.84 22.82 -0.84
CA SER A 804 15.73 21.78 -1.36
C SER A 804 15.83 21.77 -2.89
N CYS A 805 14.72 21.97 -3.61
CA CYS A 805 14.73 22.04 -5.07
C CYS A 805 15.54 23.25 -5.56
N VAL A 806 15.38 24.40 -4.91
CA VAL A 806 16.16 25.62 -5.21
C VAL A 806 17.64 25.39 -4.91
N PHE A 807 17.97 24.77 -3.77
CA PHE A 807 19.34 24.42 -3.42
C PHE A 807 19.98 23.48 -4.45
N THR A 808 19.28 22.41 -4.84
CA THR A 808 19.76 21.50 -5.88
C THR A 808 19.91 22.21 -7.22
N ALA A 809 18.94 23.03 -7.64
CA ALA A 809 19.03 23.77 -8.89
C ALA A 809 20.26 24.70 -8.90
N TYR A 810 20.53 25.39 -7.80
CA TYR A 810 21.73 26.23 -7.63
C TYR A 810 23.03 25.42 -7.70
N ILE A 811 23.09 24.24 -7.06
CA ILE A 811 24.26 23.37 -7.11
C ILE A 811 24.47 22.79 -8.51
N LEU A 812 23.39 22.42 -9.20
CA LEU A 812 23.45 21.93 -10.58
C LEU A 812 23.94 23.02 -11.52
N ASP A 813 23.40 24.24 -11.46
CA ASP A 813 23.85 25.38 -12.29
C ASP A 813 25.36 25.68 -12.09
N LYS A 814 25.84 25.63 -10.84
CA LYS A 814 27.27 25.78 -10.53
C LYS A 814 28.14 24.66 -11.10
N ILE A 815 27.66 23.41 -11.10
CA ILE A 815 28.42 22.21 -11.49
C ILE A 815 28.23 21.86 -12.98
N GLU A 816 27.18 22.33 -13.63
CA GLU A 816 26.81 22.07 -15.04
C GLU A 816 27.94 22.46 -16.00
N THR A 817 28.81 23.40 -15.61
CA THR A 817 30.08 23.68 -16.31
C THR A 817 31.00 22.46 -16.53
N ASN A 818 30.81 21.37 -15.80
CA ASN A 818 31.61 20.13 -15.90
C ASN A 818 30.77 18.87 -16.25
N ILE A 819 29.44 18.97 -16.32
CA ILE A 819 28.53 17.81 -16.43
C ILE A 819 27.43 18.11 -17.46
N ASN A 820 27.49 17.47 -18.63
CA ASN A 820 26.45 17.56 -19.65
C ASN A 820 25.26 16.66 -19.30
N LEU A 821 24.20 17.22 -18.73
CA LEU A 821 22.93 16.51 -18.48
C LEU A 821 21.96 16.71 -19.66
N HIS A 822 21.24 15.65 -20.05
CA HIS A 822 20.19 15.77 -21.07
C HIS A 822 18.96 16.48 -20.51
N PHE A 823 18.60 16.22 -19.24
CA PHE A 823 17.43 16.79 -18.58
C PHE A 823 17.74 17.26 -17.15
N SER A 824 18.22 18.50 -16.99
CA SER A 824 18.56 19.09 -15.67
C SER A 824 17.38 19.14 -14.67
N TRP A 825 16.13 19.17 -15.16
CA TRP A 825 14.93 19.13 -14.30
C TRP A 825 14.69 17.77 -13.63
N PHE A 826 15.21 16.68 -14.21
CA PHE A 826 14.86 15.33 -13.77
C PHE A 826 15.49 14.95 -12.41
N PRO A 827 16.79 15.20 -12.15
CA PRO A 827 17.37 15.05 -10.81
C PRO A 827 16.68 15.94 -9.76
N ILE A 828 16.29 17.17 -10.11
CA ILE A 828 15.56 18.09 -9.21
C ILE A 828 14.21 17.50 -8.82
N LEU A 829 13.49 16.91 -9.78
CA LEU A 829 12.20 16.25 -9.52
C LEU A 829 12.36 15.03 -8.60
N ILE A 830 13.40 14.22 -8.80
CA ILE A 830 13.66 13.06 -7.93
C ILE A 830 13.97 13.50 -6.50
N ILE A 831 14.80 14.53 -6.33
CA ILE A 831 15.13 15.04 -5.00
C ILE A 831 13.91 15.67 -4.35
N GLY A 832 13.15 16.50 -5.07
CA GLY A 832 11.94 17.14 -4.56
C GLY A 832 10.89 16.13 -4.12
N THR A 833 10.64 15.09 -4.93
CA THR A 833 9.71 14.00 -4.58
C THR A 833 10.21 13.19 -3.38
N SER A 834 11.50 12.86 -3.34
CA SER A 834 12.10 12.13 -2.21
C SER A 834 11.99 12.91 -0.89
N ILE A 835 12.28 14.21 -0.91
CA ILE A 835 12.23 15.08 0.28
C ILE A 835 10.79 15.34 0.71
N TYR A 836 9.86 15.47 -0.23
CA TYR A 836 8.44 15.58 0.11
C TYR A 836 7.95 14.33 0.85
N ILE A 837 8.33 13.14 0.39
CA ILE A 837 8.00 11.87 1.05
C ILE A 837 8.67 11.78 2.42
N SER A 838 9.97 12.05 2.50
CA SER A 838 10.70 11.97 3.77
C SER A 838 10.17 12.98 4.79
N SER A 839 9.99 14.25 4.42
CA SER A 839 9.40 15.26 5.31
C SER A 839 8.02 14.86 5.79
N ALA A 840 7.18 14.24 4.93
CA ALA A 840 5.88 13.74 5.34
C ALA A 840 5.97 12.68 6.44
N ILE A 841 6.95 11.77 6.33
CA ILE A 841 7.21 10.69 7.30
C ILE A 841 7.70 11.27 8.63
N PHE A 842 8.76 12.09 8.65
CA PHE A 842 9.31 12.65 9.89
C PHE A 842 8.34 13.60 10.59
N LEU A 843 7.63 14.45 9.84
CA LEU A 843 6.63 15.37 10.41
C LEU A 843 5.40 14.62 10.95
N ASN A 844 5.14 13.38 10.51
CA ASN A 844 4.04 12.59 11.07
C ASN A 844 4.28 12.20 12.54
N VAL A 845 5.54 12.00 12.95
CA VAL A 845 5.92 11.78 14.37
C VAL A 845 5.42 12.94 15.23
N TYR A 846 5.50 14.16 14.71
CA TYR A 846 5.02 15.36 15.38
C TYR A 846 3.51 15.36 15.60
N SER A 847 2.75 15.00 14.57
CA SER A 847 1.28 14.87 14.66
C SER A 847 0.89 13.84 15.72
N LEU A 848 1.62 12.72 15.79
CA LEU A 848 1.36 11.66 16.76
C LEU A 848 1.68 12.11 18.19
N ALA A 849 2.80 12.81 18.41
CA ALA A 849 3.17 13.39 19.70
C ALA A 849 2.09 14.35 20.20
N THR A 850 1.67 15.29 19.34
CA THR A 850 0.63 16.28 19.65
C THR A 850 -0.69 15.60 20.01
N SER A 851 -1.11 14.60 19.24
CA SER A 851 -2.35 13.84 19.51
C SER A 851 -2.28 13.11 20.85
N THR A 852 -1.13 12.51 21.16
CA THR A 852 -0.92 11.71 22.38
C THR A 852 -0.98 12.61 23.62
N LEU A 853 -0.20 13.70 23.64
CA LEU A 853 -0.20 14.64 24.76
C LEU A 853 -1.57 15.26 24.98
N PHE A 854 -2.27 15.62 23.90
CA PHE A 854 -3.62 16.13 24.02
C PHE A 854 -4.59 15.11 24.63
N PHE A 855 -4.49 13.84 24.24
CA PHE A 855 -5.32 12.78 24.82
C PHE A 855 -4.98 12.51 26.29
N CYS A 856 -3.70 12.60 26.67
CA CYS A 856 -3.27 12.55 28.06
C CYS A 856 -3.94 13.67 28.87
N VAL A 857 -3.90 14.93 28.38
CA VAL A 857 -4.58 16.07 29.01
C VAL A 857 -6.09 15.82 29.12
N LEU A 858 -6.76 15.37 28.06
CA LEU A 858 -8.20 15.11 28.10
C LEU A 858 -8.57 14.00 29.09
N TYR A 859 -7.77 12.94 29.17
CA TYR A 859 -8.01 11.84 30.10
C TYR A 859 -7.78 12.27 31.55
N ASP A 860 -6.75 13.08 31.81
CA ASP A 860 -6.47 13.67 33.13
C ASP A 860 -7.63 14.60 33.59
N LEU A 861 -8.17 15.39 32.67
CA LEU A 861 -9.36 16.22 32.91
C LEU A 861 -10.62 15.38 33.22
N GLU A 862 -10.81 14.25 32.54
CA GLU A 862 -11.97 13.37 32.77
C GLU A 862 -11.88 12.65 34.14
N ILE A 863 -10.68 12.25 34.58
CA ILE A 863 -10.49 11.61 35.90
C ILE A 863 -10.66 12.61 37.05
N SER A 864 -10.19 13.84 36.87
CA SER A 864 -10.12 14.84 37.95
C SER A 864 -11.46 15.50 38.29
N ASN A 865 -12.56 15.17 37.61
CA ASN A 865 -13.90 15.76 37.80
C ASN A 865 -13.93 17.32 37.81
N GLY A 866 -12.88 17.98 37.31
CA GLY A 866 -12.74 19.44 37.32
C GLY A 866 -12.57 20.12 38.68
N SER A 867 -12.52 19.40 39.81
CA SER A 867 -12.68 20.01 41.15
C SER A 867 -11.39 20.14 41.99
N GLN A 868 -10.24 19.62 41.55
CA GLN A 868 -8.94 19.86 42.22
C GLN A 868 -7.85 20.13 41.18
N LEU A 869 -7.84 21.37 40.70
CA LEU A 869 -6.98 21.89 39.62
C LEU A 869 -5.51 22.07 40.05
N GLU A 870 -5.21 22.03 41.35
CA GLU A 870 -3.87 22.34 41.88
C GLU A 870 -2.82 21.24 41.64
N SER A 871 -3.23 19.98 41.40
CA SER A 871 -2.32 18.83 41.30
C SER A 871 -2.03 18.31 39.87
N TYR A 872 -2.19 19.13 38.82
CA TYR A 872 -1.94 18.67 37.44
C TYR A 872 -0.46 18.44 37.13
N ILE A 873 -0.19 17.38 36.36
CA ILE A 873 1.15 17.02 35.85
C ILE A 873 1.38 17.70 34.49
N ILE A 874 1.18 19.02 34.42
CA ILE A 874 1.20 19.82 33.19
C ILE A 874 2.09 21.06 33.37
N SER A 875 2.73 21.53 32.29
CA SER A 875 3.53 22.78 32.31
C SER A 875 2.70 23.97 32.80
N ASN A 876 3.31 24.85 33.62
CA ASN A 876 2.62 26.00 34.22
C ASN A 876 1.94 26.89 33.16
N HIS A 877 2.58 27.05 31.99
CA HIS A 877 2.03 27.80 30.88
C HIS A 877 0.74 27.18 30.31
N LEU A 878 0.73 25.86 30.10
CA LEU A 878 -0.46 25.16 29.60
C LEU A 878 -1.56 25.09 30.68
N LYS A 879 -1.18 25.02 31.97
CA LYS A 879 -2.09 25.10 33.11
C LYS A 879 -2.83 26.45 33.16
N GLU A 880 -2.14 27.56 32.95
CA GLU A 880 -2.75 28.90 32.87
C GLU A 880 -3.74 29.02 31.71
N ILE A 881 -3.38 28.51 30.52
CA ILE A 881 -4.27 28.55 29.34
C ILE A 881 -5.52 27.70 29.58
N LEU A 882 -5.37 26.52 30.18
CA LEU A 882 -6.50 25.65 30.53
C LEU A 882 -7.38 26.28 31.60
N HIS A 883 -6.80 26.91 32.62
CA HIS A 883 -7.52 27.64 33.67
C HIS A 883 -8.40 28.73 33.07
N LYS A 884 -7.81 29.58 32.21
CA LYS A 884 -8.54 30.65 31.51
C LYS A 884 -9.68 30.11 30.65
N SER A 885 -9.46 28.97 29.97
CA SER A 885 -10.49 28.34 29.14
C SER A 885 -11.63 27.71 29.95
N ASN A 886 -11.33 27.14 31.12
CA ASN A 886 -12.30 26.49 31.99
C ASN A 886 -13.10 27.51 32.80
N ASP A 887 -12.47 28.59 33.28
CA ASP A 887 -13.18 29.71 33.90
C ASP A 887 -14.23 30.26 32.92
N PHE A 888 -13.86 30.47 31.66
CA PHE A 888 -14.79 30.94 30.64
C PHE A 888 -15.95 29.97 30.36
N GLN A 889 -15.71 28.65 30.45
CA GLN A 889 -16.78 27.65 30.33
C GLN A 889 -17.68 27.59 31.57
N ASN A 890 -17.11 27.70 32.76
CA ASN A 890 -17.87 27.74 34.01
C ASN A 890 -18.72 29.02 34.08
N THR A 891 -18.20 30.17 33.67
CA THR A 891 -18.98 31.42 33.58
C THR A 891 -20.13 31.29 32.57
N LYS A 892 -19.93 30.61 31.42
CA LYS A 892 -21.02 30.31 30.46
C LYS A 892 -22.08 29.36 31.04
N LEU A 893 -21.68 28.31 31.77
CA LEU A 893 -22.59 27.38 32.43
C LEU A 893 -23.39 28.06 33.55
N HIS A 894 -22.77 28.96 34.31
CA HIS A 894 -23.45 29.79 35.30
C HIS A 894 -24.46 30.74 34.65
N ILE A 895 -24.11 31.43 33.55
CA ILE A 895 -25.03 32.31 32.81
C ILE A 895 -26.22 31.55 32.20
N VAL A 896 -26.01 30.29 31.75
CA VAL A 896 -27.09 29.45 31.21
C VAL A 896 -27.98 28.90 32.33
N ASN A 897 -27.41 28.51 33.47
CA ASN A 897 -28.20 28.11 34.63
C ASN A 897 -28.98 29.29 35.23
N ASP A 898 -28.41 30.48 35.30
CA ASP A 898 -29.09 31.68 35.79
C ASP A 898 -30.24 32.11 34.87
N ARG A 899 -30.12 31.95 33.54
CA ARG A 899 -31.25 32.12 32.61
C ARG A 899 -32.33 31.06 32.79
N SER A 900 -31.96 29.81 33.04
CA SER A 900 -32.93 28.74 33.30
C SER A 900 -33.67 28.90 34.65
N ILE A 901 -33.08 29.63 35.59
CA ILE A 901 -33.70 30.00 36.87
C ILE A 901 -34.58 31.25 36.68
N SER A 902 -34.14 32.23 35.90
CA SER A 902 -34.93 33.40 35.47
C SER A 902 -36.24 33.01 34.76
N ASP A 903 -36.19 32.07 33.81
CA ASP A 903 -37.37 31.59 33.07
C ASP A 903 -38.33 30.75 33.96
N LYS A 904 -37.82 30.18 35.06
CA LYS A 904 -38.65 29.49 36.08
C LYS A 904 -39.25 30.43 37.12
N THR A 905 -38.68 31.62 37.29
CA THR A 905 -39.26 32.67 38.16
C THR A 905 -40.32 33.51 37.44
N GLU A 906 -40.23 33.69 36.11
CA GLU A 906 -41.29 34.37 35.33
C GLU A 906 -42.52 33.49 35.03
N SER A 907 -42.43 32.16 35.19
CA SER A 907 -43.60 31.26 35.08
C SER A 907 -44.33 31.03 36.42
N ASN A 908 -43.88 31.67 37.51
CA ASN A 908 -44.48 31.62 38.84
C ASN A 908 -44.90 33.01 39.37
N PHE A 909 -45.05 34.00 38.48
CA PHE A 909 -45.65 35.30 38.79
C PHE A 909 -46.87 35.59 37.91
#